data_AF-A0A494VI48-F1
#
_entry.id   AF-A0A494VI48-F1
#
_cell.length_a   1.000
_cell.length_b   1.000
_cell.length_c   1.000
_cell.angle_alpha   90.00
_cell.angle_beta   90.00
_cell.angle_gamma   90.00
#
_symmetry.space_group_name_H-M   'P 1'
#
loop_
_entity.id
_entity.type
_entity.pdbx_description
1 polymer ?
#
loop_
_entity_poly.entity_id
_entity_poly.type
_entity_poly.pdbx_seq_one_letter_code
_entity_poly.pdbx_strand_id
1 'polypeptide(L)'
;MKLKIYLVFSLLTGLVLLSAGSSAHAAEVLKATPAFNTAACILIGVTVFLLLLLLLWLIRLARGLREDEIAREKYGDKWVFRQINNLNSRQLDHLIRRRNLRKKSADGSSGSDQGFNATIIALLLMLLAPTAKAQTTDVGSHLLTSPGMLIMLTLIFIPLLVTVLLVGLKIRNIAVKTHYSRIKKETNQLAQAADDDAVYEDLLKRKHALDYRLTNNELAGDIPPNDSRGILLNVDEVHGPRFFASKRKAAPKHQTDPKLVRLIMWYLGSAALWLVLGTSVGEYIGIKFVSPDADHISWLSFGRLRPVHTNMVFWGWSSMAMIGLGYYVVTTVSNTVVYNIKWGYYSLILINSSIIIGSLMLMAGINNGGGEYREYIWPVMALFAGGIIVSLVNYLKTIAQRKTKEIYISNWYIVSAMMFLTVIATVGYLPFYQNGLGETIVQGYYMHQAVGMWFMFFNLGLVYYFLPQQLNTPIYSYSLGILAFWSQILFYTLIGTHHFIFSPIPWWLQTVAIVGSMGMLIPVFSGTTNFLMTFRGNFNKIGRSYTLPFYIVGILFYFTGSTQGTAEAFRETNLIWHFTDFTTAHSHLTMYGIIAFMLWASIYTIVPRLTGKEPKQGLVGAHFWMALIGLLFYTIPLMVGGTLKGIAWTEGKPFIDSVVLMAPYWLWRAIGGTLMWASHLVFAWNIYVMFAAQKSEADIKNEVFEQLDQLPVNA
;
A
#
# COMPACT_ATOMS: atom_id res chain seq x y z
N MET A 1 5.06 22.80 -19.18
CA MET A 1 4.06 21.87 -18.59
C MET A 1 3.28 21.09 -19.65
N LYS A 2 2.92 21.71 -20.80
CA LYS A 2 2.21 21.06 -21.92
C LYS A 2 2.94 19.82 -22.49
N LEU A 3 4.27 19.84 -22.63
CA LEU A 3 5.02 18.72 -23.23
C LEU A 3 5.13 17.46 -22.33
N LYS A 4 5.12 17.59 -21.00
CA LYS A 4 5.32 16.45 -20.07
C LYS A 4 4.05 15.62 -19.85
N ILE A 5 2.88 16.21 -20.00
CA ILE A 5 1.58 15.52 -19.86
C ILE A 5 1.25 14.74 -21.13
N TYR A 6 1.53 15.32 -22.30
CA TYR A 6 1.40 14.61 -23.57
C TYR A 6 2.42 13.46 -23.69
N LEU A 7 3.65 13.60 -23.20
CA LEU A 7 4.65 12.52 -23.26
C LEU A 7 4.24 11.28 -22.44
N VAL A 8 3.76 11.49 -21.20
CA VAL A 8 3.28 10.40 -20.33
C VAL A 8 2.01 9.76 -20.91
N PHE A 9 1.14 10.56 -21.54
CA PHE A 9 -0.09 10.07 -22.13
C PHE A 9 0.12 9.37 -23.47
N SER A 10 1.02 9.86 -24.33
CA SER A 10 1.46 9.22 -25.57
C SER A 10 2.21 7.92 -25.29
N LEU A 11 2.93 7.81 -24.15
CA LEU A 11 3.45 6.54 -23.66
C LEU A 11 2.32 5.60 -23.27
N LEU A 12 1.30 6.04 -22.52
CA LEU A 12 0.16 5.21 -22.10
C LEU A 12 -0.80 4.80 -23.24
N THR A 13 -1.04 5.67 -24.22
CA THR A 13 -1.83 5.33 -25.42
C THR A 13 -1.00 4.57 -26.45
N GLY A 14 0.28 4.88 -26.55
CA GLY A 14 1.26 4.08 -27.28
C GLY A 14 1.36 2.67 -26.72
N LEU A 15 1.29 2.47 -25.40
CA LEU A 15 1.24 1.16 -24.74
C LEU A 15 0.04 0.32 -25.17
N VAL A 16 -1.15 0.93 -25.22
CA VAL A 16 -2.41 0.24 -25.58
C VAL A 16 -2.45 -0.07 -27.08
N LEU A 17 -1.90 0.81 -27.92
CA LEU A 17 -1.81 0.60 -29.37
C LEU A 17 -0.64 -0.31 -29.77
N LEU A 18 0.47 -0.32 -29.02
CA LEU A 18 1.59 -1.25 -29.23
C LEU A 18 1.25 -2.65 -28.74
N SER A 19 0.43 -2.83 -27.69
CA SER A 19 -0.15 -4.13 -27.37
C SER A 19 -1.10 -4.68 -28.43
N ALA A 20 -1.69 -3.78 -29.25
CA ALA A 20 -2.53 -4.15 -30.38
C ALA A 20 -1.74 -4.27 -31.71
N GLY A 21 -0.53 -3.70 -31.79
CA GLY A 21 0.30 -3.68 -32.99
C GLY A 21 1.43 -4.72 -32.99
N SER A 22 1.92 -5.17 -31.82
CA SER A 22 2.93 -6.23 -31.74
C SER A 22 2.34 -7.63 -31.95
N SER A 23 1.02 -7.75 -32.07
CA SER A 23 0.32 -8.99 -32.43
C SER A 23 0.33 -9.26 -33.93
N ALA A 24 0.73 -8.31 -34.80
CA ALA A 24 0.61 -8.47 -36.24
C ALA A 24 1.50 -9.58 -36.84
N HIS A 25 2.56 -10.02 -36.14
CA HIS A 25 3.40 -11.15 -36.58
C HIS A 25 3.26 -12.42 -35.72
N ALA A 26 2.58 -12.33 -34.57
CA ALA A 26 2.24 -13.48 -33.72
C ALA A 26 0.79 -13.96 -33.92
N ALA A 27 -0.05 -13.19 -34.63
CA ALA A 27 -1.45 -13.48 -34.89
C ALA A 27 -1.68 -14.61 -35.92
N GLU A 28 -0.66 -15.04 -36.69
CA GLU A 28 -0.80 -16.22 -37.55
C GLU A 28 -0.76 -17.55 -36.77
N VAL A 29 -0.24 -17.56 -35.52
CA VAL A 29 -0.10 -18.79 -34.71
C VAL A 29 -1.26 -18.99 -33.72
N LEU A 30 -2.21 -18.05 -33.67
CA LEU A 30 -3.39 -18.11 -32.79
C LEU A 30 -4.67 -17.78 -33.58
N LYS A 31 -5.23 -18.80 -34.26
CA LYS A 31 -6.69 -18.86 -34.41
C LYS A 31 -7.31 -19.15 -33.03
N ALA A 32 -7.26 -18.17 -32.14
CA ALA A 32 -7.90 -18.23 -30.83
C ALA A 32 -9.42 -18.22 -31.02
N THR A 33 -10.10 -19.06 -30.26
CA THR A 33 -11.57 -19.24 -30.32
C THR A 33 -12.33 -17.93 -30.02
N PRO A 34 -13.54 -17.74 -30.57
CA PRO A 34 -14.31 -16.49 -30.45
C PRO A 34 -14.64 -16.05 -29.01
N ALA A 35 -14.63 -16.99 -28.06
CA ALA A 35 -14.98 -16.74 -26.66
C ALA A 35 -13.89 -16.01 -25.88
N PHE A 36 -12.60 -16.29 -26.15
CA PHE A 36 -11.50 -15.52 -25.55
C PHE A 36 -11.56 -14.06 -25.96
N ASN A 37 -11.96 -13.80 -27.22
CA ASN A 37 -12.14 -12.45 -27.73
C ASN A 37 -13.27 -11.70 -27.02
N THR A 38 -14.38 -12.33 -26.61
CA THR A 38 -15.49 -11.57 -26.00
C THR A 38 -15.23 -11.19 -24.55
N ALA A 39 -14.77 -12.10 -23.69
CA ALA A 39 -14.50 -11.76 -22.28
C ALA A 39 -13.28 -10.84 -22.11
N ALA A 40 -12.20 -11.08 -22.88
CA ALA A 40 -11.06 -10.17 -22.92
C ALA A 40 -11.46 -8.82 -23.54
N CYS A 41 -12.26 -8.76 -24.61
CA CYS A 41 -12.77 -7.50 -25.15
C CYS A 41 -13.76 -6.80 -24.23
N ILE A 42 -14.52 -7.51 -23.39
CA ILE A 42 -15.37 -6.88 -22.36
C ILE A 42 -14.48 -6.32 -21.25
N LEU A 43 -13.47 -7.05 -20.79
CA LEU A 43 -12.57 -6.57 -19.72
C LEU A 43 -11.70 -5.39 -20.20
N ILE A 44 -11.12 -5.51 -21.39
CA ILE A 44 -10.42 -4.43 -22.09
C ILE A 44 -11.43 -3.32 -22.38
N GLY A 45 -12.64 -3.62 -22.83
CA GLY A 45 -13.68 -2.66 -23.15
C GLY A 45 -14.13 -1.86 -21.94
N VAL A 46 -14.32 -2.48 -20.77
CA VAL A 46 -14.66 -1.82 -19.51
C VAL A 46 -13.48 -1.02 -18.97
N THR A 47 -12.26 -1.55 -19.06
CA THR A 47 -11.05 -0.83 -18.64
C THR A 47 -10.79 0.38 -19.53
N VAL A 48 -10.91 0.22 -20.85
CA VAL A 48 -10.85 1.28 -21.85
C VAL A 48 -12.00 2.25 -21.64
N PHE A 49 -13.22 1.80 -21.35
CA PHE A 49 -14.36 2.65 -21.04
C PHE A 49 -14.12 3.49 -19.78
N LEU A 50 -13.56 2.92 -18.72
CA LEU A 50 -13.22 3.66 -17.49
C LEU A 50 -12.06 4.62 -17.71
N LEU A 51 -11.05 4.22 -18.49
CA LEU A 51 -9.96 5.11 -18.91
C LEU A 51 -10.48 6.21 -19.84
N LEU A 52 -11.47 5.93 -20.69
CA LEU A 52 -12.16 6.91 -21.54
C LEU A 52 -13.04 7.84 -20.72
N LEU A 53 -13.72 7.36 -19.67
CA LEU A 53 -14.47 8.21 -18.74
C LEU A 53 -13.53 9.11 -17.96
N LEU A 54 -12.40 8.58 -17.48
CA LEU A 54 -11.35 9.36 -16.87
C LEU A 54 -10.79 10.38 -17.87
N LEU A 55 -10.55 9.99 -19.13
CA LEU A 55 -10.08 10.86 -20.20
C LEU A 55 -11.10 11.94 -20.54
N LEU A 56 -12.38 11.62 -20.67
CA LEU A 56 -13.46 12.57 -20.93
C LEU A 56 -13.58 13.56 -19.77
N TRP A 57 -13.46 13.08 -18.54
CA TRP A 57 -13.42 13.92 -17.35
C TRP A 57 -12.18 14.84 -17.35
N LEU A 58 -11.00 14.31 -17.70
CA LEU A 58 -9.76 15.08 -17.84
C LEU A 58 -9.82 16.09 -18.99
N ILE A 59 -10.44 15.74 -20.12
CA ILE A 59 -10.66 16.63 -21.26
C ILE A 59 -11.64 17.72 -20.86
N ARG A 60 -12.74 17.41 -20.16
CA ARG A 60 -13.65 18.42 -19.62
C ARG A 60 -12.94 19.34 -18.64
N LEU A 61 -12.11 18.79 -17.76
CA LEU A 61 -11.31 19.56 -16.80
C LEU A 61 -10.29 20.45 -17.51
N ALA A 62 -9.58 19.93 -18.51
CA ALA A 62 -8.61 20.67 -19.32
C ALA A 62 -9.29 21.72 -20.21
N ARG A 63 -10.47 21.42 -20.79
CA ARG A 63 -11.28 22.39 -21.53
C ARG A 63 -11.78 23.48 -20.62
N GLY A 64 -12.30 23.17 -19.43
CA GLY A 64 -12.67 24.19 -18.45
C GLY A 64 -11.49 25.08 -18.08
N LEU A 65 -10.33 24.50 -17.79
CA LEU A 65 -9.10 25.26 -17.53
C LEU A 65 -8.65 26.12 -18.73
N ARG A 66 -8.85 25.64 -19.96
CA ARG A 66 -8.47 26.33 -21.21
C ARG A 66 -9.48 27.39 -21.63
N GLU A 67 -10.78 27.16 -21.48
CA GLU A 67 -11.84 28.15 -21.71
C GLU A 67 -11.67 29.31 -20.73
N ASP A 68 -11.32 29.02 -19.48
CA ASP A 68 -10.95 30.03 -18.49
C ASP A 68 -9.63 30.77 -18.83
N GLU A 69 -8.70 30.15 -19.56
CA GLU A 69 -7.44 30.76 -20.03
C GLU A 69 -7.67 31.63 -21.29
N ILE A 70 -8.49 31.15 -22.23
CA ILE A 70 -8.89 31.86 -23.45
C ILE A 70 -9.80 33.05 -23.12
N ALA A 71 -10.74 32.91 -22.18
CA ALA A 71 -11.51 34.04 -21.69
C ALA A 71 -10.59 35.15 -21.17
N ARG A 72 -9.47 34.80 -20.54
CA ARG A 72 -8.50 35.77 -20.03
C ARG A 72 -7.72 36.46 -21.16
N GLU A 73 -7.20 35.72 -22.13
CA GLU A 73 -6.52 36.29 -23.31
C GLU A 73 -7.44 37.18 -24.14
N LYS A 74 -8.72 36.80 -24.27
CA LYS A 74 -9.72 37.55 -25.04
C LYS A 74 -10.12 38.87 -24.38
N TYR A 75 -10.05 38.97 -23.05
CA TYR A 75 -10.52 40.15 -22.30
C TYR A 75 -9.41 41.02 -21.70
N GLY A 76 -8.14 40.57 -21.65
CA GLY A 76 -6.98 41.40 -21.29
C GLY A 76 -7.24 42.40 -20.14
N ASP A 77 -6.91 43.67 -20.36
CA ASP A 77 -7.12 44.78 -19.40
C ASP A 77 -8.61 45.09 -19.12
N LYS A 78 -9.54 44.65 -19.98
CA LYS A 78 -10.99 44.87 -19.80
C LYS A 78 -11.64 43.88 -18.83
N TRP A 79 -10.94 42.83 -18.43
CA TRP A 79 -11.48 41.83 -17.49
C TRP A 79 -11.73 42.43 -16.11
N VAL A 80 -10.80 43.25 -15.61
CA VAL A 80 -10.90 43.91 -14.29
C VAL A 80 -12.12 44.82 -14.23
N PHE A 81 -12.30 45.69 -15.24
CA PHE A 81 -13.45 46.59 -15.35
C PHE A 81 -14.80 45.86 -15.40
N ARG A 82 -14.86 44.69 -16.07
CA ARG A 82 -16.09 43.87 -16.11
C ARG A 82 -16.44 43.27 -14.76
N GLN A 83 -15.45 42.79 -14.00
CA GLN A 83 -15.68 42.28 -12.65
C GLN A 83 -16.15 43.40 -11.73
N ILE A 84 -15.57 44.59 -11.84
CA ILE A 84 -15.96 45.80 -11.08
C ILE A 84 -17.42 46.18 -11.32
N ASN A 85 -17.89 46.18 -12.58
CA ASN A 85 -19.25 46.56 -12.92
C ASN A 85 -20.34 45.58 -12.43
N ASN A 86 -19.95 44.34 -12.10
CA ASN A 86 -20.83 43.30 -11.58
C ASN A 86 -20.85 43.23 -10.04
N LEU A 87 -20.05 44.06 -9.36
CA LEU A 87 -20.06 44.13 -7.90
C LEU A 87 -21.33 44.85 -7.43
N ASN A 88 -21.95 44.32 -6.38
CA ASN A 88 -23.06 44.99 -5.71
C ASN A 88 -22.55 46.05 -4.73
N SER A 89 -23.45 46.93 -4.25
CA SER A 89 -23.10 48.03 -3.35
C SER A 89 -22.26 47.58 -2.16
N ARG A 90 -22.71 46.55 -1.42
CA ARG A 90 -21.99 46.02 -0.24
C ARG A 90 -20.56 45.54 -0.58
N GLN A 91 -20.34 44.99 -1.77
CA GLN A 91 -19.04 44.51 -2.22
C GLN A 91 -18.10 45.67 -2.64
N LEU A 92 -18.64 46.69 -3.32
CA LEU A 92 -17.93 47.94 -3.65
C LEU A 92 -17.56 48.72 -2.38
N ASP A 93 -18.52 48.81 -1.46
CA ASP A 93 -18.41 49.46 -0.17
C ASP A 93 -17.32 48.80 0.67
N HIS A 94 -17.29 47.45 0.71
CA HIS A 94 -16.21 46.69 1.35
C HIS A 94 -14.83 46.92 0.70
N LEU A 95 -14.71 47.03 -0.63
CA LEU A 95 -13.44 47.29 -1.31
C LEU A 95 -12.90 48.71 -1.04
N ILE A 96 -13.76 49.72 -1.15
CA ILE A 96 -13.43 51.13 -0.88
C ILE A 96 -13.15 51.34 0.62
N ARG A 97 -13.99 50.78 1.50
CA ARG A 97 -13.80 50.81 2.97
C ARG A 97 -12.51 50.10 3.36
N ARG A 98 -12.11 49.00 2.70
CA ARG A 98 -10.84 48.30 2.96
C ARG A 98 -9.61 49.05 2.46
N ARG A 99 -9.64 49.71 1.30
CA ARG A 99 -8.58 50.63 0.85
C ARG A 99 -8.42 51.82 1.82
N ASN A 100 -9.54 52.37 2.29
CA ASN A 100 -9.57 53.47 3.27
C ASN A 100 -9.16 53.00 4.68
N LEU A 101 -9.51 51.78 5.10
CA LEU A 101 -9.09 51.15 6.37
C LEU A 101 -7.60 50.76 6.35
N ARG A 102 -7.02 50.36 5.20
CA ARG A 102 -5.58 50.12 5.05
C ARG A 102 -4.73 51.40 5.17
N LYS A 103 -5.38 52.57 5.10
CA LYS A 103 -4.81 53.89 5.47
C LYS A 103 -5.12 54.30 6.93
N LYS A 104 -6.00 53.60 7.63
CA LYS A 104 -6.55 54.00 8.95
C LYS A 104 -6.44 52.91 10.02
N SER A 105 -5.67 51.88 9.75
CA SER A 105 -5.33 50.77 10.62
C SER A 105 -3.95 50.28 10.17
N ALA A 106 -2.81 50.50 10.82
CA ALA A 106 -2.37 51.35 11.95
C ALA A 106 -2.98 51.17 13.35
N ASP A 107 -4.11 50.50 13.58
CA ASP A 107 -4.58 50.30 14.96
C ASP A 107 -5.77 49.36 15.12
N GLY A 108 -5.59 48.35 16.00
CA GLY A 108 -6.42 47.18 16.43
C GLY A 108 -7.95 47.14 16.22
N SER A 109 -8.68 46.01 16.17
CA SER A 109 -8.49 44.54 16.09
C SER A 109 -9.86 43.87 16.28
N SER A 110 -10.10 42.70 15.66
CA SER A 110 -11.02 41.60 16.08
C SER A 110 -12.53 41.89 16.24
N GLY A 111 -13.49 40.98 16.16
CA GLY A 111 -13.64 39.51 16.20
C GLY A 111 -15.17 39.22 16.22
N SER A 112 -15.70 38.35 15.36
CA SER A 112 -16.19 36.97 15.62
C SER A 112 -17.34 36.78 16.63
N ASP A 113 -18.51 36.32 16.16
CA ASP A 113 -19.17 35.03 16.53
C ASP A 113 -20.47 34.82 15.71
N GLN A 114 -20.63 33.68 15.01
CA GLN A 114 -21.45 32.48 15.33
C GLN A 114 -22.98 32.74 15.39
N GLY A 115 -23.90 32.02 14.76
CA GLY A 115 -23.89 30.76 14.00
C GLY A 115 -24.99 29.80 14.50
N PHE A 116 -26.01 29.50 13.68
CA PHE A 116 -26.90 28.29 13.68
C PHE A 116 -28.05 28.55 12.66
N ASN A 117 -28.64 27.62 11.89
CA ASN A 117 -28.48 26.18 11.79
C ASN A 117 -29.10 25.60 10.48
N ALA A 118 -28.54 24.45 10.08
CA ALA A 118 -29.15 23.23 9.50
C ALA A 118 -30.11 23.23 8.28
N THR A 119 -29.76 22.41 7.28
CA THR A 119 -30.62 21.29 6.82
C THR A 119 -29.81 20.21 6.10
N ILE A 120 -30.30 18.98 6.19
CA ILE A 120 -29.60 17.69 6.02
C ILE A 120 -30.34 16.83 4.98
N ILE A 121 -29.57 16.21 4.08
CA ILE A 121 -29.63 14.82 3.53
C ILE A 121 -30.95 14.28 2.93
N ALA A 122 -30.88 13.79 1.67
CA ALA A 122 -30.99 12.35 1.33
C ALA A 122 -31.15 12.12 -0.18
N LEU A 123 -30.29 11.30 -0.79
CA LEU A 123 -30.67 10.41 -1.91
C LEU A 123 -29.54 9.41 -2.23
N LEU A 124 -29.75 8.16 -1.84
CA LEU A 124 -29.00 7.00 -2.31
C LEU A 124 -29.82 5.76 -1.97
N LEU A 125 -30.39 5.10 -2.98
CA LEU A 125 -30.80 3.69 -2.96
C LEU A 125 -31.14 3.27 -4.39
N MET A 126 -30.21 2.60 -5.07
CA MET A 126 -30.54 1.58 -6.07
C MET A 126 -29.48 0.47 -5.98
N LEU A 127 -29.89 -0.60 -5.30
CA LEU A 127 -29.28 -1.93 -5.34
C LEU A 127 -29.80 -2.63 -6.59
N LEU A 128 -28.92 -3.07 -7.48
CA LEU A 128 -29.24 -4.08 -8.48
C LEU A 128 -28.82 -5.45 -7.92
N ALA A 129 -29.81 -6.33 -7.78
CA ALA A 129 -29.63 -7.76 -7.55
C ALA A 129 -29.26 -8.46 -8.87
N PRO A 130 -28.41 -9.50 -8.87
CA PRO A 130 -28.33 -10.40 -10.01
C PRO A 130 -29.40 -11.50 -9.86
N THR A 131 -30.20 -11.69 -10.91
CA THR A 131 -31.04 -12.88 -11.08
C THR A 131 -30.18 -14.02 -11.60
N ALA A 132 -30.25 -15.16 -10.92
CA ALA A 132 -29.63 -16.41 -11.37
C ALA A 132 -30.44 -17.02 -12.52
N LYS A 133 -29.77 -17.57 -13.53
CA LYS A 133 -30.33 -18.55 -14.46
C LYS A 133 -29.39 -19.76 -14.54
N ALA A 134 -29.99 -20.95 -14.51
CA ALA A 134 -29.34 -22.24 -14.54
C ALA A 134 -29.02 -22.73 -15.97
N GLN A 135 -28.18 -23.77 -16.01
CA GLN A 135 -27.37 -24.36 -17.09
C GLN A 135 -28.05 -24.71 -18.42
N THR A 136 -27.25 -24.66 -19.48
CA THR A 136 -27.13 -25.75 -20.47
C THR A 136 -25.65 -26.04 -20.77
N THR A 137 -25.35 -27.32 -20.93
CA THR A 137 -24.02 -27.92 -21.12
C THR A 137 -23.53 -27.78 -22.55
N ASP A 138 -22.32 -27.24 -22.74
CA ASP A 138 -21.54 -27.50 -23.95
C ASP A 138 -20.02 -27.47 -23.67
N VAL A 139 -19.36 -28.60 -23.90
CA VAL A 139 -18.08 -29.00 -23.28
C VAL A 139 -16.85 -28.25 -23.85
N GLY A 140 -17.02 -27.40 -24.87
CA GLY A 140 -15.94 -26.59 -25.46
C GLY A 140 -15.90 -25.11 -25.06
N SER A 141 -16.95 -24.57 -24.40
CA SER A 141 -17.12 -23.13 -24.14
C SER A 141 -16.94 -22.72 -22.67
N HIS A 142 -16.53 -23.66 -21.82
CA HIS A 142 -16.77 -23.62 -20.37
C HIS A 142 -15.72 -22.90 -19.51
N LEU A 143 -14.55 -22.54 -20.05
CA LEU A 143 -13.48 -21.98 -19.21
C LEU A 143 -13.88 -20.61 -18.63
N LEU A 144 -14.49 -19.74 -19.44
CA LEU A 144 -14.84 -18.36 -19.05
C LEU A 144 -16.04 -18.29 -18.10
N THR A 145 -16.88 -19.33 -18.07
CA THR A 145 -18.00 -19.46 -17.14
C THR A 145 -17.62 -20.26 -15.88
N SER A 146 -16.40 -20.82 -15.82
CA SER A 146 -15.94 -21.54 -14.64
C SER A 146 -15.93 -20.61 -13.41
N PRO A 147 -16.39 -21.07 -12.24
CA PRO A 147 -16.44 -20.25 -11.04
C PRO A 147 -15.08 -19.59 -10.71
N GLY A 148 -13.98 -20.31 -10.88
CA GLY A 148 -12.65 -19.78 -10.60
C GLY A 148 -12.21 -18.68 -11.57
N MET A 149 -12.53 -18.78 -12.86
CA MET A 149 -12.24 -17.70 -13.83
C MET A 149 -13.10 -16.46 -13.57
N LEU A 150 -14.39 -16.63 -13.25
CA LEU A 150 -15.28 -15.52 -12.89
C LEU A 150 -14.82 -14.80 -11.61
N ILE A 151 -14.38 -15.56 -10.61
CA ILE A 151 -13.77 -15.02 -9.40
C ILE A 151 -12.51 -14.22 -9.79
N MET A 152 -11.58 -14.80 -10.55
CA MET A 152 -10.34 -14.13 -10.94
C MET A 152 -10.59 -12.80 -11.67
N LEU A 153 -11.46 -12.77 -12.68
CA LEU A 153 -11.75 -11.55 -13.44
C LEU A 153 -12.33 -10.45 -12.54
N THR A 154 -13.19 -10.83 -11.59
CA THR A 154 -13.74 -9.91 -10.59
C THR A 154 -12.64 -9.38 -9.66
N LEU A 155 -11.71 -10.25 -9.24
CA LEU A 155 -10.65 -9.91 -8.28
C LEU A 155 -9.53 -9.06 -8.88
N ILE A 156 -9.21 -9.19 -10.16
CA ILE A 156 -8.27 -8.29 -10.86
C ILE A 156 -8.87 -6.88 -10.96
N PHE A 157 -10.18 -6.79 -11.16
CA PHE A 157 -10.85 -5.51 -11.38
C PHE A 157 -10.93 -4.66 -10.10
N ILE A 158 -11.04 -5.27 -8.92
CA ILE A 158 -11.17 -4.53 -7.65
C ILE A 158 -9.93 -3.63 -7.37
N PRO A 159 -8.68 -4.13 -7.34
CA PRO A 159 -7.51 -3.28 -7.12
C PRO A 159 -7.28 -2.28 -8.24
N LEU A 160 -7.60 -2.64 -9.49
CA LEU A 160 -7.48 -1.74 -10.63
C LEU A 160 -8.45 -0.55 -10.50
N LEU A 161 -9.72 -0.82 -10.21
CA LEU A 161 -10.75 0.20 -9.94
C LEU A 161 -10.35 1.12 -8.80
N VAL A 162 -9.90 0.55 -7.68
CA VAL A 162 -9.46 1.33 -6.53
C VAL A 162 -8.28 2.21 -6.91
N THR A 163 -7.34 1.69 -7.68
CA THR A 163 -6.19 2.47 -8.15
C THR A 163 -6.63 3.62 -9.05
N VAL A 164 -7.51 3.38 -10.02
CA VAL A 164 -8.09 4.43 -10.88
C VAL A 164 -8.83 5.48 -10.07
N LEU A 165 -9.64 5.06 -9.09
CA LEU A 165 -10.34 5.96 -8.16
C LEU A 165 -9.35 6.82 -7.37
N LEU A 166 -8.32 6.21 -6.76
CA LEU A 166 -7.31 6.92 -5.97
C LEU A 166 -6.51 7.91 -6.82
N VAL A 167 -6.17 7.55 -8.06
CA VAL A 167 -5.51 8.44 -9.02
C VAL A 167 -6.44 9.60 -9.39
N GLY A 168 -7.70 9.33 -9.72
CA GLY A 168 -8.70 10.34 -10.05
C GLY A 168 -8.94 11.33 -8.90
N LEU A 169 -9.07 10.84 -7.67
CA LEU A 169 -9.18 11.67 -6.47
C LEU A 169 -7.94 12.54 -6.26
N LYS A 170 -6.74 12.00 -6.52
CA LYS A 170 -5.49 12.76 -6.41
C LYS A 170 -5.39 13.85 -7.47
N ILE A 171 -5.74 13.57 -8.73
CA ILE A 171 -5.77 14.56 -9.81
C ILE A 171 -6.80 15.64 -9.50
N ARG A 172 -8.00 15.27 -9.05
CA ARG A 172 -9.03 16.23 -8.61
C ARG A 172 -8.50 17.17 -7.53
N ASN A 173 -7.84 16.64 -6.52
CA ASN A 173 -7.28 17.46 -5.44
C ASN A 173 -6.19 18.42 -5.96
N ILE A 174 -5.38 18.01 -6.93
CA ILE A 174 -4.39 18.87 -7.59
C ILE A 174 -5.11 19.97 -8.41
N ALA A 175 -6.15 19.61 -9.16
CA ALA A 175 -6.92 20.56 -9.96
C ALA A 175 -7.63 21.62 -9.10
N VAL A 176 -8.35 21.19 -8.06
CA VAL A 176 -9.00 22.08 -7.08
C VAL A 176 -7.98 23.03 -6.46
N LYS A 177 -6.79 22.52 -6.14
CA LYS A 177 -5.75 23.34 -5.54
C LYS A 177 -5.13 24.35 -6.51
N THR A 178 -4.96 23.96 -7.77
CA THR A 178 -4.50 24.85 -8.82
C THR A 178 -5.53 25.96 -9.06
N HIS A 179 -6.83 25.59 -9.07
CA HIS A 179 -7.94 26.52 -9.14
C HIS A 179 -7.97 27.48 -7.94
N TYR A 180 -7.79 26.99 -6.71
CA TYR A 180 -7.74 27.84 -5.51
C TYR A 180 -6.51 28.78 -5.50
N SER A 181 -5.34 28.28 -5.89
CA SER A 181 -4.14 29.13 -6.02
C SER A 181 -4.30 30.18 -7.12
N ARG A 182 -5.04 29.85 -8.18
CA ARG A 182 -5.40 30.76 -9.27
C ARG A 182 -6.38 31.82 -8.78
N ILE A 183 -7.48 31.44 -8.12
CA ILE A 183 -8.41 32.38 -7.47
C ILE A 183 -7.63 33.32 -6.55
N LYS A 184 -6.72 32.79 -5.72
CA LYS A 184 -5.89 33.63 -4.84
C LYS A 184 -5.01 34.62 -5.62
N LYS A 185 -4.43 34.21 -6.74
CA LYS A 185 -3.64 35.11 -7.61
C LYS A 185 -4.52 36.16 -8.30
N GLU A 186 -5.70 35.78 -8.76
CA GLU A 186 -6.70 36.66 -9.38
C GLU A 186 -7.27 37.65 -8.37
N THR A 187 -7.59 37.20 -7.15
CA THR A 187 -7.98 38.05 -6.03
C THR A 187 -6.86 39.04 -5.68
N ASN A 188 -5.60 38.61 -5.69
CA ASN A 188 -4.46 39.51 -5.45
C ASN A 188 -4.26 40.51 -6.59
N GLN A 189 -4.43 40.11 -7.86
CA GLN A 189 -4.34 41.02 -9.02
C GLN A 189 -5.49 42.03 -9.03
N LEU A 190 -6.72 41.59 -8.72
CA LEU A 190 -7.88 42.48 -8.58
C LEU A 190 -7.70 43.43 -7.39
N ALA A 191 -7.16 42.95 -6.27
CA ALA A 191 -6.86 43.78 -5.11
C ALA A 191 -5.75 44.81 -5.37
N GLN A 192 -4.74 44.48 -6.19
CA GLN A 192 -3.69 45.41 -6.62
C GLN A 192 -4.22 46.45 -7.63
N ALA A 193 -5.03 46.03 -8.59
CA ALA A 193 -5.64 46.94 -9.57
C ALA A 193 -6.69 47.88 -8.93
N ALA A 194 -7.36 47.45 -7.86
CA ALA A 194 -8.27 48.30 -7.08
C ALA A 194 -7.55 49.37 -6.22
N ASP A 195 -6.23 49.25 -6.05
CA ASP A 195 -5.36 50.23 -5.37
C ASP A 195 -4.80 51.30 -6.35
N ASP A 196 -4.96 51.11 -7.66
CA ASP A 196 -4.57 52.08 -8.69
C ASP A 196 -5.52 53.31 -8.68
N ASP A 197 -4.99 54.51 -8.82
CA ASP A 197 -5.74 55.77 -8.69
C ASP A 197 -6.71 55.99 -9.86
N ALA A 198 -6.38 55.49 -11.05
CA ALA A 198 -7.23 55.60 -12.23
C ALA A 198 -8.50 54.73 -12.16
N VAL A 199 -8.46 53.60 -11.45
CA VAL A 199 -9.59 52.66 -11.29
C VAL A 199 -10.48 53.06 -10.10
N TYR A 200 -9.93 53.84 -9.16
CA TYR A 200 -10.62 54.33 -7.95
C TYR A 200 -11.77 55.30 -8.25
N GLU A 201 -11.56 56.23 -9.19
CA GLU A 201 -12.57 57.21 -9.60
C GLU A 201 -13.80 56.53 -10.22
N ASP A 202 -13.59 55.44 -10.96
CA ASP A 202 -14.66 54.66 -11.58
C ASP A 202 -15.45 53.83 -10.54
N LEU A 203 -14.76 53.30 -9.52
CA LEU A 203 -15.36 52.65 -8.36
C LEU A 203 -16.21 53.61 -7.52
N LEU A 204 -15.73 54.85 -7.29
CA LEU A 204 -16.42 55.90 -6.56
C LEU A 204 -17.69 56.36 -7.28
N LYS A 205 -17.63 56.59 -8.60
CA LYS A 205 -18.81 56.94 -9.41
C LYS A 205 -19.90 55.86 -9.34
N ARG A 206 -19.52 54.59 -9.48
CA ARG A 206 -20.47 53.47 -9.45
C ARG A 206 -21.11 53.29 -8.07
N LYS A 207 -20.34 53.52 -7.02
CA LYS A 207 -20.81 53.47 -5.63
C LYS A 207 -21.71 54.66 -5.26
N HIS A 208 -21.33 55.89 -5.62
CA HIS A 208 -22.15 57.10 -5.35
C HIS A 208 -23.57 56.98 -5.93
N ALA A 209 -23.72 56.25 -7.05
CA ALA A 209 -25.02 55.97 -7.65
C ALA A 209 -25.86 54.91 -6.89
N LEU A 210 -25.22 54.03 -6.10
CA LEU A 210 -25.88 52.91 -5.41
C LEU A 210 -26.07 53.15 -3.89
N ASP A 211 -25.28 54.03 -3.26
CA ASP A 211 -25.14 54.14 -1.80
C ASP A 211 -25.53 55.51 -1.19
N TYR A 212 -26.53 56.22 -1.71
CA TYR A 212 -27.06 57.37 -0.96
C TYR A 212 -27.67 56.93 0.39
N ARG A 213 -26.98 57.21 1.51
CA ARG A 213 -27.51 57.47 2.88
C ARG A 213 -26.39 57.82 3.89
N LEU A 214 -26.80 58.38 5.04
CA LEU A 214 -25.98 59.10 6.05
C LEU A 214 -25.02 58.25 6.91
N THR A 215 -24.11 58.92 7.63
CA THR A 215 -22.65 58.67 7.71
C THR A 215 -22.09 58.12 9.05
N ASN A 216 -22.73 57.14 9.70
CA ASN A 216 -22.33 56.70 11.05
C ASN A 216 -20.88 56.14 11.14
N ASN A 217 -20.01 56.95 11.75
CA ASN A 217 -18.61 56.71 12.09
C ASN A 217 -18.42 55.51 13.02
N GLU A 218 -17.44 54.61 12.74
CA GLU A 218 -16.52 53.97 13.73
C GLU A 218 -15.58 52.92 13.06
N LEU A 219 -14.38 52.73 13.64
CA LEU A 219 -13.19 52.03 13.12
C LEU A 219 -12.89 50.71 13.87
N ALA A 220 -12.24 49.76 13.20
CA ALA A 220 -11.60 48.58 13.77
C ALA A 220 -10.29 48.31 13.01
N GLY A 221 -9.30 47.67 13.62
CA GLY A 221 -8.02 47.44 12.95
C GLY A 221 -7.07 46.32 13.39
N ASP A 222 -5.79 46.59 13.67
CA ASP A 222 -4.65 45.65 13.64
C ASP A 222 -3.95 45.26 14.97
N ILE A 223 -4.33 44.16 15.63
CA ILE A 223 -3.47 43.52 16.66
C ILE A 223 -3.20 42.06 16.26
N PRO A 224 -1.94 41.59 16.30
CA PRO A 224 -1.60 40.20 16.01
C PRO A 224 -2.04 39.25 17.14
N PRO A 225 -2.43 38.01 16.82
CA PRO A 225 -2.93 37.04 17.79
C PRO A 225 -1.82 36.54 18.73
N ASN A 226 -2.12 36.51 20.04
CA ASN A 226 -1.25 36.02 21.11
C ASN A 226 -1.97 34.87 21.86
N ASP A 227 -1.32 33.71 22.01
CA ASP A 227 -1.84 32.58 22.80
C ASP A 227 -1.11 32.48 24.15
N SER A 228 -1.56 33.29 25.10
CA SER A 228 -1.05 33.32 26.48
C SER A 228 -1.47 32.10 27.31
N ARG A 229 -2.34 31.21 26.79
CA ARG A 229 -2.88 30.06 27.51
C ARG A 229 -2.27 28.72 27.10
N GLY A 230 -1.38 28.71 26.10
CA GLY A 230 -0.72 27.51 25.61
C GLY A 230 -1.68 26.49 24.99
N ILE A 231 -2.81 26.95 24.45
CA ILE A 231 -3.84 26.12 23.80
C ILE A 231 -3.32 25.61 22.44
N LEU A 232 -2.45 26.38 21.79
CA LEU A 232 -1.78 26.07 20.54
C LEU A 232 -0.57 25.16 20.80
N LEU A 233 -0.81 23.85 20.80
CA LEU A 233 0.25 22.84 20.78
C LEU A 233 0.73 22.60 19.34
N ASN A 234 2.05 22.59 19.12
CA ASN A 234 2.71 22.37 17.82
C ASN A 234 2.36 23.40 16.72
N VAL A 235 2.63 24.69 16.99
CA VAL A 235 2.63 25.72 15.94
C VAL A 235 3.84 25.51 15.04
N ASP A 236 3.64 24.81 13.91
CA ASP A 236 4.65 24.63 12.87
C ASP A 236 4.50 25.72 11.79
N GLU A 237 5.59 26.37 11.41
CA GLU A 237 5.65 27.15 10.19
C GLU A 237 5.64 26.21 8.97
N VAL A 238 4.74 26.46 8.00
CA VAL A 238 4.68 25.65 6.78
C VAL A 238 5.84 26.04 5.86
N HIS A 239 7.01 25.41 6.06
CA HIS A 239 8.20 25.59 5.21
C HIS A 239 8.11 24.86 3.86
N GLY A 240 7.05 24.09 3.63
CA GLY A 240 6.80 23.39 2.37
C GLY A 240 6.11 24.28 1.32
N PRO A 241 6.23 23.93 0.02
CA PRO A 241 5.47 24.63 -1.01
C PRO A 241 3.97 24.50 -0.72
N ARG A 242 3.26 25.62 -0.55
CA ARG A 242 1.84 25.65 -0.16
C ARG A 242 0.89 24.92 -1.12
N PHE A 243 1.39 24.46 -2.26
CA PHE A 243 0.71 23.57 -3.21
C PHE A 243 0.79 22.07 -2.89
N PHE A 244 1.48 21.60 -1.86
CA PHE A 244 1.23 20.28 -1.26
C PHE A 244 0.40 20.39 0.01
N ALA A 245 -0.64 19.56 0.17
CA ALA A 245 -1.37 19.51 1.44
C ALA A 245 -0.45 18.80 2.43
N SER A 246 -0.01 19.50 3.48
CA SER A 246 0.74 18.90 4.57
C SER A 246 -0.14 17.85 5.24
N LYS A 247 0.30 16.60 5.23
CA LYS A 247 -0.33 15.52 5.97
C LYS A 247 -0.03 15.73 7.46
N ARG A 248 -0.90 15.18 8.31
CA ARG A 248 -0.74 15.28 9.77
C ARG A 248 0.57 14.60 10.17
N LYS A 249 1.39 15.30 10.97
CA LYS A 249 2.58 14.73 11.63
C LYS A 249 2.18 13.59 12.58
N ALA A 250 3.09 12.66 12.82
CA ALA A 250 2.96 11.58 13.78
C ALA A 250 2.73 12.14 15.20
N ALA A 251 2.08 11.33 16.03
CA ALA A 251 1.91 11.64 17.45
C ALA A 251 3.28 11.81 18.14
N PRO A 252 3.37 12.61 19.22
CA PRO A 252 4.62 12.83 19.95
C PRO A 252 5.28 11.51 20.39
N LYS A 253 6.60 11.56 20.58
CA LYS A 253 7.46 10.41 20.89
C LYS A 253 6.89 9.61 22.08
N HIS A 254 6.69 8.31 21.89
CA HIS A 254 6.21 7.45 22.97
C HIS A 254 7.34 7.21 23.97
N GLN A 255 7.06 7.32 25.28
CA GLN A 255 8.01 6.98 26.34
C GLN A 255 8.20 5.46 26.38
N THR A 256 9.05 4.95 25.48
CA THR A 256 9.44 3.54 25.39
C THR A 256 10.89 3.42 25.84
N ASP A 257 11.26 2.30 26.46
CA ASP A 257 12.65 2.01 26.83
C ASP A 257 13.59 2.22 25.61
N PRO A 258 14.58 3.12 25.69
CA PRO A 258 15.54 3.36 24.62
C PRO A 258 16.27 2.09 24.13
N LYS A 259 16.48 1.10 25.01
CA LYS A 259 17.11 -0.17 24.65
C LYS A 259 16.22 -1.00 23.73
N LEU A 260 14.91 -1.02 23.99
CA LEU A 260 13.92 -1.68 23.15
C LEU A 260 13.77 -0.97 21.81
N VAL A 261 13.71 0.37 21.82
CA VAL A 261 13.69 1.17 20.60
C VAL A 261 14.88 0.85 19.70
N ARG A 262 16.10 0.81 20.28
CA ARG A 262 17.32 0.47 19.53
C ARG A 262 17.24 -0.93 18.92
N LEU A 263 16.76 -1.93 19.67
CA LEU A 263 16.59 -3.29 19.18
C LEU A 263 15.62 -3.34 17.98
N ILE A 264 14.45 -2.70 18.11
CA ILE A 264 13.46 -2.64 17.03
C ILE A 264 14.06 -1.98 15.79
N MET A 265 14.79 -0.87 15.96
CA MET A 265 15.41 -0.18 14.84
C MET A 265 16.48 -1.03 14.14
N TRP A 266 17.24 -1.86 14.87
CA TRP A 266 18.17 -2.81 14.26
C TRP A 266 17.46 -3.88 13.43
N TYR A 267 16.34 -4.41 13.90
CA TYR A 267 15.50 -5.34 13.12
C TYR A 267 14.97 -4.66 11.85
N LEU A 268 14.39 -3.47 11.96
CA LEU A 268 13.81 -2.76 10.82
C LEU A 268 14.86 -2.28 9.80
N GLY A 269 16.04 -1.85 10.28
CA GLY A 269 17.17 -1.50 9.42
C GLY A 269 17.72 -2.72 8.67
N SER A 270 17.89 -3.85 9.37
CA SER A 270 18.30 -5.11 8.74
C SER A 270 17.26 -5.59 7.73
N ALA A 271 15.97 -5.51 8.06
CA ALA A 271 14.90 -5.84 7.15
C ALA A 271 14.99 -4.98 5.88
N ALA A 272 15.09 -3.65 6.00
CA ALA A 272 15.20 -2.76 4.84
C ALA A 272 16.41 -3.08 3.96
N LEU A 273 17.55 -3.46 4.56
CA LEU A 273 18.72 -3.93 3.83
C LEU A 273 18.41 -5.20 3.01
N TRP A 274 17.84 -6.21 3.65
CA TRP A 274 17.47 -7.47 2.98
C TRP A 274 16.42 -7.29 1.90
N LEU A 275 15.49 -6.35 2.06
CA LEU A 275 14.53 -6.01 1.01
C LEU A 275 15.24 -5.49 -0.23
N VAL A 276 16.16 -4.53 -0.07
CA VAL A 276 16.90 -3.96 -1.20
C VAL A 276 17.77 -5.03 -1.85
N LEU A 277 18.53 -5.81 -1.08
CA LEU A 277 19.39 -6.87 -1.63
C LEU A 277 18.56 -7.95 -2.34
N GLY A 278 17.56 -8.50 -1.66
CA GLY A 278 16.70 -9.55 -2.21
C GLY A 278 15.97 -9.09 -3.47
N THR A 279 15.44 -7.87 -3.50
CA THR A 279 14.75 -7.36 -4.69
C THR A 279 15.69 -6.91 -5.78
N SER A 280 16.95 -6.56 -5.49
CA SER A 280 17.97 -6.36 -6.52
C SER A 280 18.29 -7.65 -7.25
N VAL A 281 18.40 -8.78 -6.52
CA VAL A 281 18.52 -10.11 -7.11
C VAL A 281 17.27 -10.45 -7.93
N GLY A 282 16.08 -10.16 -7.38
CA GLY A 282 14.79 -10.37 -8.05
C GLY A 282 14.64 -9.60 -9.36
N GLU A 283 15.06 -8.34 -9.38
CA GLU A 283 15.06 -7.49 -10.58
C GLU A 283 16.03 -8.02 -11.63
N TYR A 284 17.25 -8.36 -11.20
CA TYR A 284 18.28 -8.91 -12.08
C TYR A 284 17.82 -10.22 -12.77
N ILE A 285 17.24 -11.15 -12.02
CA ILE A 285 16.67 -12.38 -12.62
C ILE A 285 15.41 -12.10 -13.45
N GLY A 286 14.67 -11.02 -13.14
CA GLY A 286 13.55 -10.54 -13.96
C GLY A 286 14.01 -10.08 -15.33
N ILE A 287 15.11 -9.33 -15.40
CA ILE A 287 15.75 -8.90 -16.66
C ILE A 287 16.24 -10.12 -17.47
N LYS A 288 16.74 -11.17 -16.81
CA LYS A 288 17.15 -12.42 -17.49
C LYS A 288 16.03 -13.16 -18.23
N PHE A 289 14.76 -12.93 -17.91
CA PHE A 289 13.66 -13.46 -18.74
C PHE A 289 13.52 -12.73 -20.09
N VAL A 290 13.98 -11.48 -20.16
CA VAL A 290 13.93 -10.65 -21.38
C VAL A 290 15.25 -10.75 -22.14
N SER A 291 16.37 -10.83 -21.43
CA SER A 291 17.71 -10.97 -21.97
C SER A 291 18.46 -12.11 -21.25
N PRO A 292 18.25 -13.37 -21.66
CA PRO A 292 18.90 -14.53 -21.05
C PRO A 292 20.43 -14.50 -21.15
N ASP A 293 20.95 -13.91 -22.23
CA ASP A 293 22.38 -13.82 -22.54
C ASP A 293 23.07 -12.60 -21.90
N ALA A 294 22.45 -11.96 -20.91
CA ALA A 294 23.05 -10.82 -20.20
C ALA A 294 24.40 -11.17 -19.52
N ASP A 295 24.58 -12.44 -19.11
CA ASP A 295 25.83 -13.02 -18.63
C ASP A 295 25.71 -14.56 -18.54
N HIS A 296 26.86 -15.23 -18.41
CA HIS A 296 26.96 -16.69 -18.28
C HIS A 296 27.69 -17.14 -17.01
N ILE A 297 27.67 -16.31 -15.96
CA ILE A 297 28.37 -16.61 -14.71
C ILE A 297 27.53 -17.61 -13.90
N SER A 298 28.11 -18.76 -13.55
CA SER A 298 27.38 -19.85 -12.87
C SER A 298 26.75 -19.42 -11.53
N TRP A 299 27.44 -18.57 -10.76
CA TRP A 299 26.96 -17.98 -9.51
C TRP A 299 25.74 -17.07 -9.70
N LEU A 300 25.60 -16.47 -10.87
CA LEU A 300 24.52 -15.56 -11.23
C LEU A 300 23.46 -16.21 -12.13
N SER A 301 23.50 -17.53 -12.27
CA SER A 301 22.50 -18.27 -13.04
C SER A 301 21.12 -18.16 -12.41
N PHE A 302 20.07 -18.18 -13.25
CA PHE A 302 18.68 -18.07 -12.80
C PHE A 302 18.32 -19.11 -11.73
N GLY A 303 18.73 -20.36 -11.94
CA GLY A 303 18.44 -21.48 -11.03
C GLY A 303 19.04 -21.31 -9.63
N ARG A 304 20.17 -20.59 -9.49
CA ARG A 304 20.79 -20.30 -8.19
C ARG A 304 20.27 -19.02 -7.56
N LEU A 305 20.03 -17.98 -8.35
CA LEU A 305 19.60 -16.69 -7.84
C LEU A 305 18.10 -16.63 -7.49
N ARG A 306 17.24 -17.44 -8.12
CA ARG A 306 15.83 -17.53 -7.73
C ARG A 306 15.67 -17.86 -6.24
N PRO A 307 16.26 -18.95 -5.69
CA PRO A 307 16.11 -19.25 -4.28
C PRO A 307 16.83 -18.22 -3.38
N VAL A 308 17.89 -17.55 -3.87
CA VAL A 308 18.52 -16.44 -3.14
C VAL A 308 17.52 -15.28 -2.97
N HIS A 309 16.86 -14.87 -4.06
CA HIS A 309 15.83 -13.84 -4.03
C HIS A 309 14.72 -14.19 -3.03
N THR A 310 14.11 -15.39 -3.17
CA THR A 310 12.99 -15.81 -2.32
C THR A 310 13.37 -15.83 -0.85
N ASN A 311 14.52 -16.42 -0.49
CA ASN A 311 14.93 -16.52 0.90
C ASN A 311 15.30 -15.15 1.49
N MET A 312 15.96 -14.26 0.73
CA MET A 312 16.23 -12.89 1.19
C MET A 312 14.95 -12.10 1.45
N VAL A 313 13.93 -12.20 0.59
CA VAL A 313 12.67 -11.45 0.80
C VAL A 313 11.74 -12.08 1.83
N PHE A 314 11.75 -13.40 1.99
CA PHE A 314 10.91 -14.12 2.96
C PHE A 314 11.53 -14.06 4.36
N TRP A 315 12.74 -14.61 4.50
CA TRP A 315 13.39 -14.77 5.80
C TRP A 315 14.17 -13.51 6.21
N GLY A 316 14.70 -12.76 5.24
CA GLY A 316 15.43 -11.51 5.51
C GLY A 316 14.56 -10.28 5.67
N TRP A 317 13.72 -9.95 4.69
CA TRP A 317 12.87 -8.76 4.77
C TRP A 317 11.68 -8.99 5.70
N SER A 318 10.74 -9.85 5.29
CA SER A 318 9.43 -9.93 5.93
C SER A 318 9.53 -10.43 7.38
N SER A 319 10.29 -11.51 7.62
CA SER A 319 10.43 -12.10 8.95
C SER A 319 11.11 -11.16 9.95
N MET A 320 12.16 -10.45 9.53
CA MET A 320 12.86 -9.49 10.41
C MET A 320 11.98 -8.29 10.74
N ALA A 321 11.24 -7.76 9.75
CA ALA A 321 10.29 -6.68 9.98
C ALA A 321 9.17 -7.12 10.95
N MET A 322 8.61 -8.32 10.76
CA MET A 322 7.59 -8.89 11.62
C MET A 322 8.09 -9.04 13.06
N ILE A 323 9.24 -9.67 13.28
CA ILE A 323 9.79 -9.87 14.62
C ILE A 323 10.12 -8.52 15.27
N GLY A 324 10.74 -7.58 14.54
CA GLY A 324 11.01 -6.23 15.06
C GLY A 324 9.74 -5.49 15.50
N LEU A 325 8.69 -5.52 14.69
CA LEU A 325 7.39 -4.93 15.04
C LEU A 325 6.69 -5.69 16.17
N GLY A 326 6.85 -7.01 16.21
CA GLY A 326 6.30 -7.87 17.26
C GLY A 326 6.82 -7.51 18.64
N TYR A 327 8.12 -7.21 18.78
CA TYR A 327 8.71 -6.74 20.05
C TYR A 327 8.01 -5.49 20.58
N TYR A 328 7.57 -4.59 19.70
CA TYR A 328 6.80 -3.42 20.10
C TYR A 328 5.35 -3.76 20.47
N VAL A 329 4.66 -4.55 19.63
CA VAL A 329 3.24 -4.87 19.84
C VAL A 329 3.07 -5.69 21.11
N VAL A 330 3.87 -6.75 21.29
CA VAL A 330 3.78 -7.68 22.43
C VAL A 330 3.93 -6.95 23.75
N THR A 331 4.94 -6.08 23.90
CA THR A 331 5.14 -5.30 25.13
C THR A 331 4.01 -4.31 25.36
N THR A 332 3.56 -3.63 24.29
CA THR A 332 2.57 -2.56 24.41
C THR A 332 1.21 -3.09 24.82
N VAL A 333 0.71 -4.15 24.18
CA VAL A 333 -0.62 -4.70 24.51
C VAL A 333 -0.62 -5.50 25.82
N SER A 334 0.54 -6.03 26.25
CA SER A 334 0.69 -6.66 27.56
C SER A 334 0.93 -5.66 28.69
N ASN A 335 1.11 -4.37 28.37
CA ASN A 335 1.42 -3.30 29.32
C ASN A 335 2.59 -3.66 30.25
N THR A 336 3.68 -4.15 29.66
CA THR A 336 4.86 -4.61 30.40
C THR A 336 6.12 -4.42 29.56
N VAL A 337 7.28 -4.52 30.20
CA VAL A 337 8.58 -4.43 29.54
C VAL A 337 8.95 -5.78 28.92
N VAL A 338 9.78 -5.77 27.89
CA VAL A 338 10.28 -7.02 27.31
C VAL A 338 11.08 -7.79 28.36
N TYR A 339 10.86 -9.11 28.42
CA TYR A 339 11.50 -9.96 29.43
C TYR A 339 13.04 -9.89 29.39
N ASN A 340 13.65 -9.98 28.21
CA ASN A 340 15.09 -9.85 28.07
C ASN A 340 15.52 -9.24 26.73
N ILE A 341 16.13 -8.05 26.76
CA ILE A 341 16.63 -7.35 25.56
C ILE A 341 17.77 -8.11 24.87
N LYS A 342 18.69 -8.73 25.62
CA LYS A 342 19.85 -9.45 25.05
C LYS A 342 19.41 -10.61 24.18
N TRP A 343 18.35 -11.31 24.58
CA TRP A 343 17.78 -12.42 23.82
C TRP A 343 17.23 -11.96 22.46
N GLY A 344 16.68 -10.74 22.39
CA GLY A 344 16.31 -10.12 21.12
C GLY A 344 17.52 -9.91 20.20
N TYR A 345 18.65 -9.45 20.73
CA TYR A 345 19.87 -9.32 19.92
C TYR A 345 20.45 -10.68 19.48
N TYR A 346 20.38 -11.71 20.32
CA TYR A 346 20.80 -13.06 19.92
C TYR A 346 19.97 -13.58 18.75
N SER A 347 18.64 -13.42 18.81
CA SER A 347 17.75 -13.76 17.70
C SER A 347 18.10 -12.99 16.42
N LEU A 348 18.30 -11.68 16.53
CA LEU A 348 18.71 -10.82 15.41
C LEU A 348 20.00 -11.33 14.73
N ILE A 349 21.02 -11.68 15.52
CA ILE A 349 22.32 -12.16 15.02
C ILE A 349 22.16 -13.53 14.36
N LEU A 350 21.43 -14.45 14.99
CA LEU A 350 21.19 -15.80 14.47
C LEU A 350 20.46 -15.78 13.13
N ILE A 351 19.40 -14.97 13.03
CA ILE A 351 18.62 -14.84 11.79
C ILE A 351 19.47 -14.23 10.67
N ASN A 352 20.18 -13.13 10.93
CA ASN A 352 21.08 -12.52 9.94
C ASN A 352 22.17 -13.50 9.48
N SER A 353 22.76 -14.24 10.42
CA SER A 353 23.80 -15.24 10.11
C SER A 353 23.25 -16.34 9.19
N SER A 354 22.03 -16.83 9.46
CA SER A 354 21.35 -17.81 8.60
C SER A 354 21.14 -17.27 7.19
N ILE A 355 20.67 -16.03 7.04
CA ILE A 355 20.40 -15.45 5.72
C ILE A 355 21.70 -15.22 4.93
N ILE A 356 22.75 -14.72 5.58
CA ILE A 356 24.07 -14.49 4.94
C ILE A 356 24.65 -15.81 4.46
N ILE A 357 24.81 -16.77 5.37
CA ILE A 357 25.42 -18.07 5.07
C ILE A 357 24.58 -18.80 4.03
N GLY A 358 23.26 -18.86 4.23
CA GLY A 358 22.33 -19.51 3.32
C GLY A 358 22.36 -18.93 1.92
N SER A 359 22.33 -17.61 1.78
CA SER A 359 22.40 -16.96 0.46
C SER A 359 23.71 -17.28 -0.26
N LEU A 360 24.84 -17.26 0.45
CA LEU A 360 26.15 -17.63 -0.13
C LEU A 360 26.19 -19.10 -0.54
N MET A 361 25.64 -20.01 0.26
CA MET A 361 25.56 -21.43 -0.07
C MET A 361 24.68 -21.68 -1.30
N LEU A 362 23.53 -21.00 -1.41
CA LEU A 362 22.67 -21.09 -2.59
C LEU A 362 23.37 -20.59 -3.86
N MET A 363 24.11 -19.48 -3.77
CA MET A 363 24.93 -18.99 -4.90
C MET A 363 26.04 -19.97 -5.29
N ALA A 364 26.61 -20.68 -4.32
CA ALA A 364 27.57 -21.76 -4.55
C ALA A 364 26.91 -23.04 -5.13
N GLY A 365 25.57 -23.13 -5.14
CA GLY A 365 24.81 -24.29 -5.62
C GLY A 365 24.55 -25.35 -4.56
N ILE A 366 24.82 -25.05 -3.28
CA ILE A 366 24.52 -25.94 -2.16
C ILE A 366 23.11 -25.61 -1.67
N ASN A 367 22.17 -26.51 -1.94
CA ASN A 367 20.77 -26.36 -1.56
C ASN A 367 20.21 -27.65 -0.95
N ASN A 368 19.04 -27.56 -0.35
CA ASN A 368 18.32 -28.67 0.26
C ASN A 368 17.33 -29.36 -0.70
N GLY A 369 17.81 -29.79 -1.88
CA GLY A 369 17.13 -30.82 -2.70
C GLY A 369 15.84 -30.41 -3.42
N GLY A 370 15.54 -29.11 -3.57
CA GLY A 370 14.44 -28.64 -4.44
C GLY A 370 13.12 -28.28 -3.73
N GLY A 371 13.07 -28.30 -2.39
CA GLY A 371 11.93 -27.78 -1.66
C GLY A 371 11.84 -26.25 -1.73
N GLU A 372 10.85 -25.71 -2.44
CA GLU A 372 10.60 -24.26 -2.49
C GLU A 372 10.43 -23.66 -1.08
N TYR A 373 11.06 -22.51 -0.83
CA TYR A 373 11.16 -21.82 0.46
C TYR A 373 11.90 -22.60 1.57
N ARG A 374 12.38 -23.81 1.26
CA ARG A 374 13.12 -24.74 2.13
C ARG A 374 14.54 -24.98 1.59
N GLU A 375 15.09 -24.03 0.85
CA GLU A 375 16.32 -24.26 0.08
C GLU A 375 17.59 -24.19 0.92
N TYR A 376 17.57 -23.46 2.05
CA TYR A 376 18.67 -23.49 3.00
C TYR A 376 18.85 -24.89 3.58
N ILE A 377 20.07 -25.38 3.66
CA ILE A 377 20.35 -26.67 4.29
C ILE A 377 20.07 -26.61 5.80
N TRP A 378 19.76 -27.77 6.40
CA TRP A 378 19.34 -27.84 7.80
C TRP A 378 20.28 -27.14 8.81
N PRO A 379 21.64 -27.13 8.68
CA PRO A 379 22.49 -26.42 9.62
C PRO A 379 22.30 -24.89 9.56
N VAL A 380 22.07 -24.38 8.35
CA VAL A 380 21.79 -22.95 8.13
C VAL A 380 20.40 -22.60 8.67
N MET A 381 19.40 -23.44 8.40
CA MET A 381 18.06 -23.21 8.92
C MET A 381 17.99 -23.35 10.44
N ALA A 382 18.81 -24.21 11.05
CA ALA A 382 18.87 -24.38 12.51
C ALA A 382 19.23 -23.07 13.23
N LEU A 383 20.10 -22.23 12.63
CA LEU A 383 20.38 -20.88 13.14
C LEU A 383 19.12 -20.01 13.15
N PHE A 384 18.37 -19.99 12.04
CA PHE A 384 17.12 -19.25 11.94
C PHE A 384 16.10 -19.75 12.96
N ALA A 385 15.87 -21.06 13.03
CA ALA A 385 14.97 -21.70 13.98
C ALA A 385 15.37 -21.39 15.43
N GLY A 386 16.66 -21.40 15.76
CA GLY A 386 17.18 -20.99 17.06
C GLY A 386 16.82 -19.53 17.39
N GLY A 387 16.97 -18.61 16.44
CA GLY A 387 16.56 -17.22 16.61
C GLY A 387 15.05 -17.08 16.88
N ILE A 388 14.22 -17.80 16.12
CA ILE A 388 12.77 -17.85 16.31
C ILE A 388 12.40 -18.38 17.69
N ILE A 389 13.01 -19.48 18.14
CA ILE A 389 12.75 -20.06 19.46
C ILE A 389 13.13 -19.07 20.57
N VAL A 390 14.30 -18.42 20.48
CA VAL A 390 14.72 -17.41 21.46
C VAL A 390 13.73 -16.24 21.51
N SER A 391 13.28 -15.72 20.37
CA SER A 391 12.27 -14.67 20.31
C SER A 391 10.90 -15.13 20.81
N LEU A 392 10.47 -16.35 20.48
CA LEU A 392 9.20 -16.92 20.94
C LEU A 392 9.16 -17.05 22.46
N VAL A 393 10.21 -17.63 23.07
CA VAL A 393 10.29 -17.75 24.53
C VAL A 393 10.31 -16.37 25.18
N ASN A 394 11.00 -15.40 24.57
CA ASN A 394 11.02 -14.02 25.05
C ASN A 394 9.61 -13.37 25.02
N TYR A 395 8.84 -13.58 23.94
CA TYR A 395 7.44 -13.13 23.86
C TYR A 395 6.55 -13.80 24.88
N LEU A 396 6.62 -15.14 25.01
CA LEU A 396 5.83 -15.88 25.98
C LEU A 396 6.10 -15.43 27.42
N LYS A 397 7.37 -15.24 27.79
CA LYS A 397 7.74 -14.73 29.12
C LYS A 397 7.28 -13.29 29.35
N THR A 398 7.35 -12.45 28.32
CA THR A 398 6.83 -11.08 28.37
C THR A 398 5.30 -11.10 28.61
N ILE A 399 4.56 -11.94 27.89
CA ILE A 399 3.10 -12.08 28.04
C ILE A 399 2.71 -12.71 29.38
N ALA A 400 3.54 -13.61 29.92
CA ALA A 400 3.34 -14.18 31.25
C ALA A 400 3.44 -13.10 32.35
N GLN A 401 4.21 -12.04 32.12
CA GLN A 401 4.37 -10.88 33.01
C GLN A 401 3.42 -9.72 32.66
N ARG A 402 2.36 -9.97 31.88
CA ARG A 402 1.40 -8.94 31.49
C ARG A 402 0.66 -8.38 32.71
N LYS A 403 0.30 -7.10 32.63
CA LYS A 403 -0.56 -6.45 33.63
C LYS A 403 -2.05 -6.58 33.30
N THR A 404 -2.39 -6.88 32.05
CA THR A 404 -3.78 -7.06 31.61
C THR A 404 -4.30 -8.45 31.97
N LYS A 405 -5.57 -8.56 32.40
CA LYS A 405 -6.18 -9.86 32.68
C LYS A 405 -6.25 -10.73 31.41
N GLU A 406 -6.84 -10.18 30.37
CA GLU A 406 -6.98 -10.83 29.07
C GLU A 406 -5.75 -10.59 28.19
N ILE A 407 -5.47 -11.57 27.32
CA ILE A 407 -4.46 -11.43 26.27
C ILE A 407 -5.14 -10.82 25.05
N TYR A 408 -4.66 -9.66 24.59
CA TYR A 408 -5.21 -9.01 23.41
C TYR A 408 -5.02 -9.85 22.14
N ILE A 409 -5.99 -9.77 21.23
CA ILE A 409 -6.05 -10.64 20.04
C ILE A 409 -4.79 -10.56 19.16
N SER A 410 -4.14 -9.40 19.05
CA SER A 410 -2.85 -9.28 18.32
C SER A 410 -1.79 -10.26 18.82
N ASN A 411 -1.70 -10.46 20.15
CA ASN A 411 -0.75 -11.41 20.72
C ASN A 411 -1.12 -12.86 20.40
N TRP A 412 -2.41 -13.19 20.23
CA TRP A 412 -2.83 -14.53 19.81
C TRP A 412 -2.23 -14.84 18.44
N TYR A 413 -2.48 -13.96 17.47
CA TYR A 413 -1.97 -14.10 16.10
C TYR A 413 -0.43 -14.13 16.04
N ILE A 414 0.25 -13.19 16.71
CA ILE A 414 1.72 -13.08 16.69
C ILE A 414 2.39 -14.31 17.31
N VAL A 415 1.94 -14.73 18.50
CA VAL A 415 2.54 -15.87 19.21
C VAL A 415 2.21 -17.17 18.49
N SER A 416 0.97 -17.37 18.06
CA SER A 416 0.60 -18.57 17.33
C SER A 416 1.37 -18.70 16.02
N ALA A 417 1.63 -17.59 15.30
CA ALA A 417 2.46 -17.62 14.10
C ALA A 417 3.89 -18.09 14.37
N MET A 418 4.51 -17.58 15.44
CA MET A 418 5.84 -18.02 15.88
C MET A 418 5.84 -19.50 16.28
N MET A 419 4.80 -19.97 16.98
CA MET A 419 4.65 -21.39 17.33
C MET A 419 4.48 -22.26 16.09
N PHE A 420 3.62 -21.88 15.14
CA PHE A 420 3.44 -22.62 13.89
C PHE A 420 4.73 -22.67 13.08
N LEU A 421 5.52 -21.60 13.04
CA LEU A 421 6.82 -21.63 12.37
C LEU A 421 7.77 -22.68 12.97
N THR A 422 7.76 -22.89 14.29
CA THR A 422 8.54 -23.98 14.91
C THR A 422 8.04 -25.36 14.49
N VAL A 423 6.72 -25.54 14.38
CA VAL A 423 6.12 -26.79 13.86
C VAL A 423 6.50 -26.99 12.39
N ILE A 424 6.37 -25.96 11.56
CA ILE A 424 6.71 -25.99 10.13
C ILE A 424 8.18 -26.33 9.92
N ALA A 425 9.09 -25.69 10.67
CA ALA A 425 10.52 -25.97 10.59
C ALA A 425 10.83 -27.42 11.00
N THR A 426 10.19 -27.92 12.07
CA THR A 426 10.34 -29.31 12.51
C THR A 426 9.84 -30.28 11.44
N VAL A 427 8.61 -30.07 10.94
CA VAL A 427 7.99 -30.91 9.92
C VAL A 427 8.77 -30.87 8.60
N GLY A 428 9.35 -29.72 8.26
CA GLY A 428 10.08 -29.52 7.02
C GLY A 428 11.53 -30.04 7.05
N TYR A 429 12.25 -29.98 8.17
CA TYR A 429 13.70 -30.23 8.19
C TYR A 429 14.13 -31.54 8.84
N LEU A 430 13.23 -32.27 9.50
CA LEU A 430 13.57 -33.58 10.04
C LEU A 430 13.67 -34.63 8.90
N PRO A 431 14.81 -35.33 8.77
CA PRO A 431 15.12 -36.11 7.55
C PRO A 431 14.50 -37.52 7.53
N PHE A 432 13.91 -38.00 8.62
CA PHE A 432 13.69 -39.43 8.84
C PHE A 432 12.35 -39.99 8.31
N TYR A 433 11.43 -39.16 7.78
CA TYR A 433 10.11 -39.61 7.31
C TYR A 433 9.69 -39.06 5.94
N GLN A 434 10.56 -38.28 5.26
CA GLN A 434 10.22 -37.61 4.01
C GLN A 434 10.72 -38.43 2.81
N ASN A 435 10.01 -39.50 2.46
CA ASN A 435 10.37 -40.37 1.34
C ASN A 435 9.25 -40.44 0.28
N GLY A 436 9.62 -40.43 -1.01
CA GLY A 436 8.69 -40.55 -2.13
C GLY A 436 7.57 -39.51 -2.08
N LEU A 437 6.31 -39.96 -2.16
CA LEU A 437 5.13 -39.06 -2.07
C LEU A 437 5.06 -38.30 -0.73
N GLY A 438 5.64 -38.85 0.34
CA GLY A 438 5.69 -38.19 1.65
C GLY A 438 6.47 -36.88 1.59
N GLU A 439 7.56 -36.82 0.83
CA GLU A 439 8.33 -35.59 0.63
C GLU A 439 7.49 -34.52 -0.08
N THR A 440 6.77 -34.88 -1.15
CA THR A 440 5.89 -33.95 -1.87
C THR A 440 4.79 -33.39 -0.97
N ILE A 441 4.15 -34.25 -0.16
CA ILE A 441 3.09 -33.83 0.78
C ILE A 441 3.67 -32.87 1.84
N VAL A 442 4.83 -33.22 2.42
CA VAL A 442 5.51 -32.38 3.41
C VAL A 442 5.96 -31.06 2.80
N GLN A 443 6.45 -31.06 1.57
CA GLN A 443 6.83 -29.84 0.86
C GLN A 443 5.62 -28.92 0.63
N GLY A 444 4.47 -29.49 0.24
CA GLY A 444 3.23 -28.72 0.06
C GLY A 444 2.71 -28.13 1.37
N TYR A 445 2.76 -28.93 2.43
CA TYR A 445 2.49 -28.46 3.78
C TYR A 445 3.44 -27.31 4.17
N TYR A 446 4.75 -27.51 4.07
CA TYR A 446 5.75 -26.50 4.45
C TYR A 446 5.54 -25.19 3.68
N MET A 447 5.45 -25.27 2.36
CA MET A 447 5.32 -24.13 1.47
C MET A 447 4.08 -23.31 1.80
N HIS A 448 2.92 -23.96 1.90
CA HIS A 448 1.68 -23.26 2.14
C HIS A 448 1.63 -22.71 3.57
N GLN A 449 1.94 -23.54 4.57
CA GLN A 449 1.92 -23.11 5.97
C GLN A 449 2.89 -21.96 6.26
N ALA A 450 4.07 -21.92 5.62
CA ALA A 450 4.98 -20.81 5.77
C ALA A 450 4.33 -19.47 5.33
N VAL A 451 3.59 -19.46 4.23
CA VAL A 451 2.90 -18.25 3.75
C VAL A 451 1.73 -17.88 4.67
N GLY A 452 0.89 -18.83 5.05
CA GLY A 452 -0.29 -18.52 5.85
C GLY A 452 -0.08 -18.38 7.33
N MET A 453 0.53 -19.39 7.95
CA MET A 453 0.65 -19.44 9.41
C MET A 453 1.81 -18.63 9.93
N TRP A 454 2.87 -18.45 9.14
CA TRP A 454 3.95 -17.55 9.52
C TRP A 454 3.68 -16.13 9.02
N PHE A 455 3.75 -15.87 7.72
CA PHE A 455 3.67 -14.50 7.19
C PHE A 455 2.31 -13.84 7.40
N MET A 456 1.24 -14.46 6.89
CA MET A 456 -0.10 -13.87 6.97
C MET A 456 -0.57 -13.75 8.42
N PHE A 457 -0.49 -14.83 9.19
CA PHE A 457 -1.05 -14.87 10.54
C PHE A 457 -0.38 -13.86 11.47
N PHE A 458 0.95 -13.77 11.45
CA PHE A 458 1.66 -12.76 12.23
C PHE A 458 1.27 -11.34 11.79
N ASN A 459 1.25 -11.09 10.48
CA ASN A 459 0.97 -9.77 9.92
C ASN A 459 -0.46 -9.32 10.21
N LEU A 460 -1.44 -10.23 10.21
CA LEU A 460 -2.80 -9.94 10.70
C LEU A 460 -2.77 -9.49 12.16
N GLY A 461 -1.96 -10.13 13.01
CA GLY A 461 -1.75 -9.71 14.40
C GLY A 461 -1.23 -8.28 14.53
N LEU A 462 -0.28 -7.88 13.66
CA LEU A 462 0.21 -6.51 13.58
C LEU A 462 -0.89 -5.53 13.16
N VAL A 463 -1.71 -5.88 12.16
CA VAL A 463 -2.83 -5.04 11.71
C VAL A 463 -3.88 -4.86 12.81
N TYR A 464 -4.21 -5.93 13.55
CA TYR A 464 -5.13 -5.83 14.69
C TYR A 464 -4.69 -4.82 15.76
N TYR A 465 -3.38 -4.52 15.84
CA TYR A 465 -2.86 -3.50 16.72
C TYR A 465 -2.78 -2.12 16.03
N PHE A 466 -2.04 -2.04 14.93
CA PHE A 466 -1.68 -0.74 14.35
C PHE A 466 -2.83 -0.06 13.61
N LEU A 467 -3.78 -0.81 13.05
CA LEU A 467 -4.88 -0.21 12.29
C LEU A 467 -5.86 0.56 13.22
N PRO A 468 -6.43 -0.05 14.28
CA PRO A 468 -7.25 0.67 15.27
C PRO A 468 -6.49 1.85 15.89
N GLN A 469 -5.22 1.65 16.22
CA GLN A 469 -4.36 2.70 16.78
C GLN A 469 -4.20 3.89 15.83
N GLN A 470 -4.00 3.63 14.53
CA GLN A 470 -3.80 4.70 13.55
C GLN A 470 -5.11 5.43 13.21
N LEU A 471 -6.24 4.73 13.27
CA LEU A 471 -7.55 5.34 13.09
C LEU A 471 -8.04 6.04 14.36
N ASN A 472 -7.47 5.74 15.52
CA ASN A 472 -8.01 6.10 16.83
C ASN A 472 -9.48 5.70 16.94
N THR A 473 -9.77 4.44 16.63
CA THR A 473 -11.12 3.87 16.58
C THR A 473 -11.02 2.42 17.02
N PRO A 474 -11.95 1.92 17.87
CA PRO A 474 -11.93 0.51 18.26
C PRO A 474 -12.07 -0.39 17.04
N ILE A 475 -11.54 -1.61 17.14
CA ILE A 475 -11.77 -2.64 16.13
C ILE A 475 -13.28 -2.90 16.01
N TYR A 476 -13.77 -3.06 14.79
CA TYR A 476 -15.22 -3.12 14.52
C TYR A 476 -15.92 -4.25 15.29
N SER A 477 -15.41 -5.47 15.21
CA SER A 477 -16.01 -6.63 15.89
C SER A 477 -14.94 -7.54 16.47
N TYR A 478 -15.00 -7.71 17.79
CA TYR A 478 -14.16 -8.67 18.50
C TYR A 478 -14.48 -10.11 18.10
N SER A 479 -15.78 -10.45 17.99
CA SER A 479 -16.23 -11.80 17.61
C SER A 479 -15.80 -12.18 16.19
N LEU A 480 -15.81 -11.26 15.22
CA LEU A 480 -15.25 -11.51 13.89
C LEU A 480 -13.74 -11.78 13.94
N GLY A 481 -13.03 -11.11 14.86
CA GLY A 481 -11.61 -11.38 15.09
C GLY A 481 -11.35 -12.79 15.61
N ILE A 482 -12.15 -13.25 16.57
CA ILE A 482 -12.10 -14.62 17.11
C ILE A 482 -12.44 -15.63 16.03
N LEU A 483 -13.53 -15.41 15.27
CA LEU A 483 -13.95 -16.29 14.19
C LEU A 483 -12.83 -16.42 13.15
N ALA A 484 -12.25 -15.30 12.72
CA ALA A 484 -11.12 -15.30 11.79
C ALA A 484 -9.92 -16.08 12.34
N PHE A 485 -9.61 -15.93 13.63
CA PHE A 485 -8.45 -16.59 14.24
C PHE A 485 -8.59 -18.11 14.22
N TRP A 486 -9.71 -18.65 14.72
CA TRP A 486 -9.89 -20.09 14.84
C TRP A 486 -10.17 -20.76 13.50
N SER A 487 -10.95 -20.13 12.62
CA SER A 487 -11.18 -20.67 11.28
C SER A 487 -9.92 -20.65 10.41
N GLN A 488 -9.04 -19.65 10.57
CA GLN A 488 -7.71 -19.67 9.95
C GLN A 488 -6.91 -20.90 10.38
N ILE A 489 -6.82 -21.18 11.68
CA ILE A 489 -6.10 -22.35 12.20
C ILE A 489 -6.68 -23.65 11.64
N LEU A 490 -8.01 -23.78 11.69
CA LEU A 490 -8.71 -24.98 11.25
C LEU A 490 -8.52 -25.25 9.75
N PHE A 491 -8.79 -24.26 8.90
CA PHE A 491 -8.81 -24.49 7.46
C PHE A 491 -7.42 -24.41 6.84
N TYR A 492 -6.58 -23.46 7.25
CA TYR A 492 -5.29 -23.25 6.59
C TYR A 492 -4.35 -24.44 6.76
N THR A 493 -4.41 -25.15 7.89
CA THR A 493 -3.59 -26.35 8.16
C THR A 493 -3.84 -27.50 7.17
N LEU A 494 -4.98 -27.52 6.48
CA LEU A 494 -5.42 -28.61 5.59
C LEU A 494 -5.07 -28.40 4.11
N ILE A 495 -4.53 -27.23 3.73
CA ILE A 495 -4.54 -26.78 2.33
C ILE A 495 -3.29 -27.16 1.54
N GLY A 496 -2.19 -27.56 2.20
CA GLY A 496 -0.87 -27.68 1.56
C GLY A 496 -0.83 -28.46 0.24
N THR A 497 -1.67 -29.48 0.07
CA THR A 497 -1.72 -30.33 -1.14
C THR A 497 -2.47 -29.70 -2.31
N HIS A 498 -3.07 -28.52 -2.17
CA HIS A 498 -3.66 -27.77 -3.28
C HIS A 498 -2.63 -27.29 -4.32
N HIS A 499 -1.33 -27.29 -3.96
CA HIS A 499 -0.23 -27.01 -4.86
C HIS A 499 0.11 -28.19 -5.76
N PHE A 500 -0.47 -29.35 -5.51
CA PHE A 500 -0.15 -30.60 -6.19
C PHE A 500 -1.43 -31.30 -6.67
N ILE A 501 -2.41 -30.51 -7.08
CA ILE A 501 -3.61 -31.03 -7.74
C ILE A 501 -3.20 -31.65 -9.07
N PHE A 502 -3.75 -32.82 -9.39
CA PHE A 502 -3.34 -33.68 -10.52
C PHE A 502 -1.94 -34.31 -10.41
N SER A 503 -1.26 -34.18 -9.27
CA SER A 503 -0.04 -34.95 -9.01
C SER A 503 -0.36 -36.41 -8.61
N PRO A 504 0.67 -37.27 -8.46
CA PRO A 504 0.51 -38.63 -7.94
C PRO A 504 0.06 -38.74 -6.47
N ILE A 505 -0.16 -37.61 -5.76
CA ILE A 505 -0.70 -37.60 -4.39
C ILE A 505 -2.14 -38.15 -4.40
N PRO A 506 -2.56 -38.90 -3.36
CA PRO A 506 -3.92 -39.45 -3.28
C PRO A 506 -5.02 -38.42 -3.55
N TRP A 507 -5.98 -38.78 -4.42
CA TRP A 507 -7.04 -37.88 -4.87
C TRP A 507 -7.89 -37.30 -3.74
N TRP A 508 -8.15 -38.10 -2.70
CA TRP A 508 -8.91 -37.67 -1.52
C TRP A 508 -8.19 -36.54 -0.78
N LEU A 509 -6.85 -36.59 -0.69
CA LEU A 509 -6.05 -35.58 -0.01
C LEU A 509 -6.03 -34.27 -0.80
N GLN A 510 -6.02 -34.35 -2.13
CA GLN A 510 -6.23 -33.19 -2.99
C GLN A 510 -7.62 -32.57 -2.75
N THR A 511 -8.69 -33.38 -2.71
CA THR A 511 -10.05 -32.89 -2.45
C THR A 511 -10.18 -32.22 -1.08
N VAL A 512 -9.58 -32.77 -0.02
CA VAL A 512 -9.57 -32.16 1.32
C VAL A 512 -8.93 -30.76 1.29
N ALA A 513 -7.81 -30.60 0.58
CA ALA A 513 -7.18 -29.29 0.45
C ALA A 513 -8.01 -28.28 -0.35
N ILE A 514 -8.78 -28.73 -1.34
CA ILE A 514 -9.73 -27.86 -2.06
C ILE A 514 -10.86 -27.41 -1.12
N VAL A 515 -11.42 -28.32 -0.32
CA VAL A 515 -12.44 -27.99 0.68
C VAL A 515 -11.88 -27.04 1.74
N GLY A 516 -10.66 -27.27 2.22
CA GLY A 516 -9.95 -26.33 3.11
C GLY A 516 -9.75 -24.96 2.48
N SER A 517 -9.40 -24.92 1.19
CA SER A 517 -9.23 -23.67 0.42
C SER A 517 -10.54 -22.90 0.29
N MET A 518 -11.68 -23.58 0.20
CA MET A 518 -13.00 -22.95 0.26
C MET A 518 -13.34 -22.45 1.67
N GLY A 519 -13.03 -23.27 2.69
CA GLY A 519 -13.22 -22.90 4.10
C GLY A 519 -12.47 -21.62 4.48
N MET A 520 -11.33 -21.35 3.84
CA MET A 520 -10.56 -20.12 4.01
C MET A 520 -11.28 -18.83 3.62
N LEU A 521 -12.38 -18.89 2.87
CA LEU A 521 -13.22 -17.72 2.65
C LEU A 521 -13.80 -17.20 3.96
N ILE A 522 -14.06 -18.06 4.96
CA ILE A 522 -14.58 -17.63 6.27
C ILE A 522 -13.62 -16.67 6.99
N PRO A 523 -12.35 -17.02 7.27
CA PRO A 523 -11.41 -16.11 7.90
C PRO A 523 -11.05 -14.90 7.02
N VAL A 524 -10.99 -15.06 5.70
CA VAL A 524 -10.69 -13.95 4.76
C VAL A 524 -11.78 -12.89 4.82
N PHE A 525 -13.05 -13.28 4.69
CA PHE A 525 -14.18 -12.34 4.76
C PHE A 525 -14.34 -11.76 6.17
N SER A 526 -14.15 -12.57 7.21
CA SER A 526 -14.21 -12.11 8.60
C SER A 526 -13.16 -11.04 8.88
N GLY A 527 -11.89 -11.30 8.55
CA GLY A 527 -10.79 -10.34 8.75
C GLY A 527 -10.95 -9.08 7.89
N THR A 528 -11.26 -9.25 6.60
CA THR A 528 -11.46 -8.13 5.66
C THR A 528 -12.59 -7.22 6.15
N THR A 529 -13.73 -7.80 6.50
CA THR A 529 -14.88 -7.03 7.02
C THR A 529 -14.51 -6.30 8.29
N ASN A 530 -13.80 -6.97 9.21
CA ASN A 530 -13.40 -6.35 10.47
C ASN A 530 -12.50 -5.12 10.23
N PHE A 531 -11.51 -5.24 9.36
CA PHE A 531 -10.61 -4.12 9.06
C PHE A 531 -11.28 -3.01 8.26
N LEU A 532 -12.03 -3.32 7.20
CA LEU A 532 -12.73 -2.31 6.39
C LEU A 532 -13.81 -1.57 7.19
N MET A 533 -14.56 -2.28 8.03
CA MET A 533 -15.58 -1.64 8.87
C MET A 533 -14.97 -0.82 10.01
N THR A 534 -13.72 -1.09 10.40
CA THR A 534 -12.98 -0.21 11.33
C THR A 534 -12.69 1.17 10.71
N PHE A 535 -12.62 1.27 9.37
CA PHE A 535 -12.55 2.57 8.67
C PHE A 535 -13.90 3.31 8.62
N ARG A 536 -15.02 2.69 9.00
CA ARG A 536 -16.35 3.33 8.91
C ARG A 536 -16.36 4.65 9.69
N GLY A 537 -16.79 5.72 9.03
CA GLY A 537 -16.75 7.09 9.58
C GLY A 537 -15.38 7.79 9.53
N ASN A 538 -14.30 7.06 9.20
CA ASN A 538 -12.93 7.57 9.21
C ASN A 538 -12.24 7.61 7.84
N PHE A 539 -12.93 7.29 6.73
CA PHE A 539 -12.36 7.31 5.38
C PHE A 539 -11.73 8.66 5.00
N ASN A 540 -12.23 9.77 5.56
CA ASN A 540 -11.65 11.11 5.36
C ASN A 540 -10.19 11.22 5.86
N LYS A 541 -9.76 10.36 6.79
CA LYS A 541 -8.39 10.32 7.32
C LYS A 541 -7.38 9.77 6.31
N ILE A 542 -7.81 9.00 5.32
CA ILE A 542 -6.94 8.38 4.30
C ILE A 542 -6.17 9.46 3.53
N GLY A 543 -6.87 10.51 3.09
CA GLY A 543 -6.24 11.62 2.37
C GLY A 543 -5.26 12.43 3.23
N ARG A 544 -5.44 12.44 4.55
CA ARG A 544 -4.66 13.22 5.52
C ARG A 544 -3.49 12.45 6.13
N SER A 545 -3.44 11.13 5.97
CA SER A 545 -2.39 10.25 6.50
C SER A 545 -1.53 9.69 5.37
N TYR A 546 -0.25 9.42 5.64
CA TYR A 546 0.63 8.73 4.69
C TYR A 546 0.72 7.22 4.93
N THR A 547 0.20 6.71 6.05
CA THR A 547 0.22 5.27 6.38
C THR A 547 -1.09 4.56 6.03
N LEU A 548 -2.23 5.19 6.25
CA LEU A 548 -3.55 4.61 5.97
C LEU A 548 -3.76 4.14 4.51
N PRO A 549 -3.20 4.80 3.47
CA PRO A 549 -3.25 4.27 2.12
C PRO A 549 -2.61 2.89 1.98
N PHE A 550 -1.49 2.64 2.66
CA PHE A 550 -0.83 1.33 2.66
C PHE A 550 -1.71 0.27 3.34
N TYR A 551 -2.33 0.59 4.49
CA TYR A 551 -3.27 -0.33 5.15
C TYR A 551 -4.43 -0.71 4.25
N ILE A 552 -5.08 0.26 3.62
CA ILE A 552 -6.25 -0.02 2.76
C ILE A 552 -5.85 -0.88 1.57
N VAL A 553 -4.75 -0.56 0.90
CA VAL A 553 -4.26 -1.37 -0.22
C VAL A 553 -3.93 -2.79 0.25
N GLY A 554 -3.24 -2.93 1.38
CA GLY A 554 -2.95 -4.22 1.99
C GLY A 554 -4.20 -5.03 2.31
N ILE A 555 -5.24 -4.41 2.87
CA ILE A 555 -6.52 -5.07 3.19
C ILE A 555 -7.27 -5.48 1.91
N LEU A 556 -7.23 -4.65 0.86
CA LEU A 556 -7.85 -4.98 -0.42
C LEU A 556 -7.13 -6.16 -1.08
N PHE A 557 -5.79 -6.17 -1.09
CA PHE A 557 -5.05 -7.33 -1.57
C PHE A 557 -5.21 -8.54 -0.65
N TYR A 558 -5.45 -8.35 0.65
CA TYR A 558 -5.76 -9.46 1.56
C TYR A 558 -7.04 -10.15 1.12
N PHE A 559 -8.07 -9.38 0.80
CA PHE A 559 -9.30 -9.92 0.24
C PHE A 559 -9.08 -10.55 -1.12
N THR A 560 -8.48 -9.84 -2.07
CA THR A 560 -8.38 -10.30 -3.45
C THR A 560 -7.38 -11.42 -3.63
N GLY A 561 -6.16 -11.28 -3.11
CA GLY A 561 -5.13 -12.31 -3.19
C GLY A 561 -5.54 -13.59 -2.50
N SER A 562 -6.14 -13.52 -1.30
CA SER A 562 -6.57 -14.74 -0.59
C SER A 562 -7.74 -15.43 -1.28
N THR A 563 -8.72 -14.67 -1.79
CA THR A 563 -9.85 -15.24 -2.55
C THR A 563 -9.37 -15.83 -3.89
N GLN A 564 -8.37 -15.22 -4.53
CA GLN A 564 -7.73 -15.75 -5.73
C GLN A 564 -7.05 -17.10 -5.44
N GLY A 565 -6.41 -17.26 -4.28
CA GLY A 565 -5.84 -18.54 -3.86
C GLY A 565 -6.89 -19.66 -3.77
N THR A 566 -8.10 -19.36 -3.30
CA THR A 566 -9.23 -20.30 -3.34
C THR A 566 -9.63 -20.65 -4.78
N ALA A 567 -9.67 -19.66 -5.68
CA ALA A 567 -9.97 -19.89 -7.09
C ALA A 567 -8.90 -20.76 -7.78
N GLU A 568 -7.62 -20.59 -7.45
CA GLU A 568 -6.50 -21.41 -7.97
C GLU A 568 -6.51 -22.86 -7.46
N ALA A 569 -7.22 -23.13 -6.37
CA ALA A 569 -7.36 -24.47 -5.81
C ALA A 569 -8.43 -25.31 -6.53
N PHE A 570 -9.34 -24.73 -7.32
CA PHE A 570 -10.29 -25.57 -8.06
C PHE A 570 -9.60 -26.36 -9.16
N ARG A 571 -10.00 -27.63 -9.35
CA ARG A 571 -9.39 -28.51 -10.36
C ARG A 571 -9.39 -27.90 -11.75
N GLU A 572 -10.52 -27.32 -12.17
CA GLU A 572 -10.68 -26.76 -13.52
C GLU A 572 -9.72 -25.60 -13.78
N THR A 573 -9.57 -24.69 -12.84
CA THR A 573 -8.67 -23.54 -12.96
C THR A 573 -7.22 -23.92 -12.72
N ASN A 574 -6.96 -24.83 -11.78
CA ASN A 574 -5.62 -25.35 -11.52
C ASN A 574 -5.05 -26.03 -12.77
N LEU A 575 -5.87 -26.76 -13.53
CA LEU A 575 -5.48 -27.38 -14.80
C LEU A 575 -4.88 -26.38 -15.80
N ILE A 576 -5.38 -25.14 -15.79
CA ILE A 576 -4.90 -24.07 -16.69
C ILE A 576 -3.75 -23.27 -16.08
N TRP A 577 -3.82 -22.95 -14.79
CA TRP A 577 -2.87 -22.00 -14.17
C TRP A 577 -1.64 -22.66 -13.57
N HIS A 578 -1.70 -23.95 -13.21
CA HIS A 578 -0.57 -24.65 -12.62
C HIS A 578 0.63 -24.69 -13.57
N PHE A 579 1.83 -24.52 -13.03
CA PHE A 579 3.10 -24.34 -13.77
C PHE A 579 3.20 -23.11 -14.69
N THR A 580 2.20 -22.23 -14.72
CA THR A 580 2.27 -20.99 -15.50
C THR A 580 2.75 -19.81 -14.65
N ASP A 581 3.03 -18.68 -15.30
CA ASP A 581 3.38 -17.42 -14.63
C ASP A 581 2.23 -16.83 -13.79
N PHE A 582 1.01 -17.38 -13.88
CA PHE A 582 -0.13 -17.00 -13.04
C PHE A 582 0.17 -17.20 -11.56
N THR A 583 0.73 -18.34 -11.18
CA THR A 583 1.11 -18.63 -9.77
C THR A 583 2.23 -17.71 -9.29
N THR A 584 3.14 -17.30 -10.18
CA THR A 584 4.17 -16.30 -9.85
C THR A 584 3.53 -14.94 -9.55
N ALA A 585 2.53 -14.53 -10.34
CA ALA A 585 1.76 -13.32 -10.12
C ALA A 585 0.97 -13.37 -8.80
N HIS A 586 0.32 -14.50 -8.51
CA HIS A 586 -0.37 -14.74 -7.24
C HIS A 586 0.56 -14.57 -6.02
N SER A 587 1.72 -15.21 -6.06
CA SER A 587 2.71 -15.13 -4.97
C SER A 587 3.18 -13.69 -4.74
N HIS A 588 3.43 -12.92 -5.80
CA HIS A 588 3.78 -11.50 -5.66
C HIS A 588 2.59 -10.68 -5.16
N LEU A 589 1.37 -10.95 -5.62
CA LEU A 589 0.17 -10.27 -5.14
C LEU A 589 -0.01 -10.46 -3.63
N THR A 590 0.21 -11.67 -3.13
CA THR A 590 0.02 -12.00 -1.71
C THR A 590 1.19 -11.53 -0.84
N MET A 591 2.43 -11.88 -1.18
CA MET A 591 3.59 -11.51 -0.37
C MET A 591 3.93 -10.02 -0.47
N TYR A 592 3.78 -9.41 -1.65
CA TYR A 592 4.04 -7.99 -1.80
C TYR A 592 2.79 -7.17 -1.45
N GLY A 593 1.69 -7.42 -2.15
CA GLY A 593 0.45 -6.63 -2.03
C GLY A 593 -0.18 -6.69 -0.65
N ILE A 594 -0.04 -7.80 0.08
CA ILE A 594 -0.55 -7.95 1.45
C ILE A 594 0.56 -7.70 2.46
N ILE A 595 1.56 -8.58 2.50
CA ILE A 595 2.55 -8.61 3.58
C ILE A 595 3.40 -7.33 3.56
N ALA A 596 4.07 -7.03 2.44
CA ALA A 596 4.95 -5.86 2.37
C ALA A 596 4.19 -4.53 2.59
N PHE A 597 3.01 -4.35 1.99
CA PHE A 597 2.20 -3.15 2.21
C PHE A 597 1.78 -2.95 3.67
N MET A 598 1.34 -4.00 4.36
CA MET A 598 0.96 -3.91 5.78
C MET A 598 2.18 -3.70 6.69
N LEU A 599 3.33 -4.30 6.37
CA LEU A 599 4.58 -4.06 7.09
C LEU A 599 5.07 -2.62 6.90
N TRP A 600 5.06 -2.09 5.67
CA TRP A 600 5.37 -0.67 5.44
C TRP A 600 4.40 0.24 6.18
N ALA A 601 3.10 -0.07 6.18
CA ALA A 601 2.12 0.69 6.93
C ALA A 601 2.43 0.71 8.44
N SER A 602 2.83 -0.44 9.00
CA SER A 602 3.21 -0.60 10.41
C SER A 602 4.50 0.16 10.72
N ILE A 603 5.52 0.03 9.87
CA ILE A 603 6.82 0.70 9.99
C ILE A 603 6.67 2.22 9.93
N TYR A 604 5.98 2.76 8.93
CA TYR A 604 5.73 4.20 8.83
C TYR A 604 4.82 4.73 9.95
N THR A 605 4.02 3.87 10.59
CA THR A 605 3.26 4.25 11.78
C THR A 605 4.16 4.35 13.02
N ILE A 606 5.06 3.38 13.23
CA ILE A 606 5.77 3.25 14.49
C ILE A 606 7.13 3.96 14.53
N VAL A 607 7.91 3.89 13.44
CA VAL A 607 9.28 4.42 13.43
C VAL A 607 9.31 5.91 13.78
N PRO A 608 8.43 6.77 13.25
CA PRO A 608 8.40 8.17 13.67
C PRO A 608 8.05 8.37 15.14
N ARG A 609 7.20 7.51 15.72
CA ARG A 609 6.80 7.59 17.13
C ARG A 609 7.89 7.12 18.09
N LEU A 610 8.79 6.24 17.63
CA LEU A 610 9.94 5.78 18.41
C LEU A 610 11.12 6.76 18.31
N THR A 611 11.35 7.31 17.12
CA THR A 611 12.53 8.15 16.82
C THR A 611 12.26 9.65 16.98
N GLY A 612 11.00 10.08 16.98
CA GLY A 612 10.60 11.48 16.91
C GLY A 612 10.83 12.12 15.53
N LYS A 613 11.18 11.32 14.50
CA LYS A 613 11.55 11.81 13.17
C LYS A 613 10.63 11.29 12.09
N GLU A 614 10.19 12.18 11.22
CA GLU A 614 9.34 11.83 10.10
C GLU A 614 10.06 11.90 8.76
N PRO A 615 9.73 10.98 7.83
CA PRO A 615 10.25 11.06 6.48
C PRO A 615 9.52 12.16 5.69
N LYS A 616 10.14 12.63 4.62
CA LYS A 616 9.50 13.59 3.71
C LYS A 616 8.23 12.95 3.13
N GLN A 617 7.08 13.58 3.35
CA GLN A 617 5.77 13.04 2.95
C GLN A 617 5.66 12.78 1.44
N GLY A 618 6.35 13.58 0.62
CA GLY A 618 6.45 13.37 -0.83
C GLY A 618 7.15 12.06 -1.20
N LEU A 619 8.21 11.68 -0.48
CA LEU A 619 8.95 10.43 -0.69
C LEU A 619 8.14 9.21 -0.23
N VAL A 620 7.40 9.31 0.87
CA VAL A 620 6.45 8.25 1.27
C VAL A 620 5.37 8.06 0.20
N GLY A 621 4.87 9.16 -0.37
CA GLY A 621 3.96 9.12 -1.50
C GLY A 621 4.59 8.47 -2.74
N ALA A 622 5.83 8.80 -3.08
CA ALA A 622 6.54 8.20 -4.20
C ALA A 622 6.73 6.68 -4.00
N HIS A 623 7.18 6.27 -2.81
CA HIS A 623 7.28 4.86 -2.43
C HIS A 623 5.94 4.13 -2.62
N PHE A 624 4.84 4.67 -2.07
CA PHE A 624 3.50 4.07 -2.21
C PHE A 624 3.10 3.86 -3.68
N TRP A 625 3.21 4.90 -4.51
CA TRP A 625 2.72 4.85 -5.89
C TRP A 625 3.60 3.98 -6.79
N MET A 626 4.91 4.03 -6.62
CA MET A 626 5.82 3.16 -7.37
C MET A 626 5.60 1.69 -6.99
N ALA A 627 5.43 1.39 -5.70
CA ALA A 627 5.14 0.04 -5.23
C ALA A 627 3.80 -0.48 -5.79
N LEU A 628 2.74 0.33 -5.73
CA LEU A 628 1.41 -0.08 -6.20
C LEU A 628 1.34 -0.24 -7.71
N ILE A 629 1.79 0.76 -8.47
CA ILE A 629 1.77 0.73 -9.93
C ILE A 629 2.71 -0.37 -10.44
N GLY A 630 3.91 -0.48 -9.86
CA GLY A 630 4.86 -1.53 -10.17
C GLY A 630 4.27 -2.92 -9.96
N LEU A 631 3.62 -3.16 -8.81
CA LEU A 631 2.94 -4.42 -8.53
C LEU A 631 1.86 -4.75 -9.58
N LEU A 632 1.04 -3.77 -9.99
CA LEU A 632 0.00 -4.01 -10.99
C LEU A 632 0.57 -4.30 -12.37
N PHE A 633 1.64 -3.60 -12.78
CA PHE A 633 2.37 -3.87 -14.03
C PHE A 633 3.09 -5.21 -14.00
N TYR A 634 3.41 -5.72 -12.81
CA TYR A 634 3.97 -7.05 -12.63
C TYR A 634 2.88 -8.13 -12.72
N THR A 635 1.82 -8.02 -11.93
CA THR A 635 0.89 -9.14 -11.70
C THR A 635 -0.14 -9.30 -12.82
N ILE A 636 -0.75 -8.21 -13.31
CA ILE A 636 -1.82 -8.29 -14.31
C ILE A 636 -1.30 -8.94 -15.61
N PRO A 637 -0.17 -8.51 -16.20
CA PRO A 637 0.33 -9.11 -17.42
C PRO A 637 0.71 -10.58 -17.25
N LEU A 638 1.30 -10.96 -16.11
CA LEU A 638 1.64 -12.36 -15.84
C LEU A 638 0.40 -13.24 -15.63
N MET A 639 -0.69 -12.72 -15.05
CA MET A 639 -1.95 -13.46 -14.95
C MET A 639 -2.58 -13.69 -16.33
N VAL A 640 -2.57 -12.67 -17.19
CA VAL A 640 -3.08 -12.79 -18.56
C VAL A 640 -2.21 -13.77 -19.38
N GLY A 641 -0.90 -13.53 -19.41
CA GLY A 641 0.05 -14.38 -20.13
C GLY A 641 0.08 -15.82 -19.62
N GLY A 642 0.04 -16.01 -18.29
CA GLY A 642 -0.03 -17.32 -17.66
C GLY A 642 -1.29 -18.09 -18.06
N THR A 643 -2.45 -17.43 -18.08
CA THR A 643 -3.70 -18.04 -18.56
C THR A 643 -3.60 -18.45 -20.03
N LEU A 644 -3.07 -17.58 -20.88
CA LEU A 644 -2.86 -17.86 -22.30
C LEU A 644 -1.90 -19.02 -22.55
N LYS A 645 -0.80 -19.08 -21.79
CA LYS A 645 0.15 -20.18 -21.79
C LYS A 645 -0.51 -21.51 -21.43
N GLY A 646 -1.33 -21.53 -20.37
CA GLY A 646 -2.08 -22.73 -19.97
C GLY A 646 -3.07 -23.22 -21.02
N ILE A 647 -3.78 -22.29 -21.68
CA ILE A 647 -4.68 -22.61 -22.80
C ILE A 647 -3.88 -23.22 -23.96
N ALA A 648 -2.76 -22.60 -24.35
CA ALA A 648 -1.92 -23.10 -25.44
C ALA A 648 -1.39 -24.53 -25.18
N TRP A 649 -1.02 -24.85 -23.93
CA TRP A 649 -0.62 -26.20 -23.54
C TRP A 649 -1.77 -27.19 -23.62
N THR A 650 -2.97 -26.79 -23.19
CA THR A 650 -4.18 -27.63 -23.26
C THR A 650 -4.59 -27.92 -24.71
N GLU A 651 -4.32 -26.99 -25.63
CA GLU A 651 -4.52 -27.14 -27.07
C GLU A 651 -3.43 -28.00 -27.75
N GLY A 652 -2.41 -28.45 -27.03
CA GLY A 652 -1.33 -29.28 -27.56
C GLY A 652 -0.32 -28.53 -28.43
N LYS A 653 -0.19 -27.20 -28.28
CA LYS A 653 0.78 -26.41 -29.03
C LYS A 653 2.22 -26.74 -28.62
N PRO A 654 3.21 -26.61 -29.54
CA PRO A 654 4.62 -26.73 -29.19
C PRO A 654 4.99 -25.84 -28.00
N PHE A 655 5.77 -26.39 -27.06
CA PHE A 655 6.16 -25.65 -25.85
C PHE A 655 6.85 -24.32 -26.15
N ILE A 656 7.70 -24.29 -27.19
CA ILE A 656 8.44 -23.09 -27.60
C ILE A 656 7.50 -21.94 -27.99
N ASP A 657 6.35 -22.21 -28.59
CA ASP A 657 5.37 -21.18 -28.95
C ASP A 657 4.82 -20.49 -27.71
N SER A 658 4.62 -21.24 -26.62
CA SER A 658 4.20 -20.70 -25.32
C SER A 658 5.28 -19.83 -24.65
N VAL A 659 6.55 -20.08 -24.94
CA VAL A 659 7.68 -19.26 -24.47
C VAL A 659 7.72 -17.94 -25.25
N VAL A 660 7.62 -18.02 -26.58
CA VAL A 660 7.57 -16.83 -27.45
C VAL A 660 6.36 -15.96 -27.11
N LEU A 661 5.20 -16.57 -26.88
CA LEU A 661 3.98 -15.90 -26.42
C LEU A 661 4.19 -15.10 -25.13
N MET A 662 5.04 -15.59 -24.22
CA MET A 662 5.27 -14.95 -22.92
C MET A 662 6.24 -13.77 -22.96
N ALA A 663 7.08 -13.64 -23.98
CA ALA A 663 8.09 -12.59 -24.09
C ALA A 663 7.57 -11.17 -23.78
N PRO A 664 6.45 -10.68 -24.37
CA PRO A 664 5.93 -9.35 -24.05
C PRO A 664 5.43 -9.21 -22.60
N TYR A 665 4.91 -10.29 -22.00
CA TYR A 665 4.44 -10.28 -20.62
C TYR A 665 5.61 -10.26 -19.62
N TRP A 666 6.73 -10.91 -19.95
CA TRP A 666 7.96 -10.82 -19.17
C TRP A 666 8.62 -9.44 -19.26
N LEU A 667 8.49 -8.74 -20.38
CA LEU A 667 8.90 -7.34 -20.46
C LEU A 667 8.10 -6.46 -19.49
N TRP A 668 6.78 -6.61 -19.45
CA TRP A 668 5.94 -5.88 -18.49
C TRP A 668 6.27 -6.21 -17.04
N ARG A 669 6.55 -7.48 -16.75
CA ARG A 669 7.07 -7.93 -15.46
C ARG A 669 8.34 -7.19 -15.08
N ALA A 670 9.32 -7.08 -15.98
CA ALA A 670 10.56 -6.34 -15.72
C ALA A 670 10.28 -4.85 -15.45
N ILE A 671 9.44 -4.19 -16.26
CA ILE A 671 9.07 -2.78 -16.05
C ILE A 671 8.40 -2.57 -14.67
N GLY A 672 7.45 -3.45 -14.31
CA GLY A 672 6.80 -3.44 -13.00
C GLY A 672 7.79 -3.70 -11.87
N GLY A 673 8.69 -4.67 -12.06
CA GLY A 673 9.78 -5.00 -11.16
C GLY A 673 10.71 -3.82 -10.89
N THR A 674 11.12 -3.08 -11.93
CA THR A 674 11.95 -1.88 -11.78
C THR A 674 11.27 -0.82 -10.93
N LEU A 675 9.96 -0.60 -11.13
CA LEU A 675 9.18 0.35 -10.29
C LEU A 675 9.09 -0.11 -8.84
N MET A 676 8.87 -1.40 -8.60
CA MET A 676 8.85 -1.99 -7.25
C MET A 676 10.23 -1.84 -6.59
N TRP A 677 11.30 -2.20 -7.27
CA TRP A 677 12.68 -2.07 -6.80
C TRP A 677 13.06 -0.62 -6.47
N ALA A 678 12.74 0.33 -7.36
CA ALA A 678 12.95 1.76 -7.11
C ALA A 678 12.17 2.24 -5.87
N SER A 679 10.98 1.69 -5.64
CA SER A 679 10.19 1.97 -4.43
C SER A 679 10.92 1.54 -3.15
N HIS A 680 11.63 0.41 -3.17
CA HIS A 680 12.40 -0.09 -2.03
C HIS A 680 13.60 0.79 -1.71
N LEU A 681 14.28 1.33 -2.72
CA LEU A 681 15.35 2.30 -2.51
C LEU A 681 14.82 3.57 -1.82
N VAL A 682 13.66 4.06 -2.23
CA VAL A 682 13.00 5.20 -1.57
C VAL A 682 12.58 4.85 -0.14
N PHE A 683 12.08 3.64 0.10
CA PHE A 683 11.77 3.16 1.44
C PHE A 683 13.01 3.08 2.34
N ALA A 684 14.10 2.47 1.86
CA ALA A 684 15.36 2.37 2.58
C ALA A 684 15.92 3.76 2.93
N TRP A 685 15.85 4.70 1.98
CA TRP A 685 16.20 6.09 2.23
C TRP A 685 15.33 6.74 3.32
N ASN A 686 14.00 6.54 3.27
CA ASN A 686 13.11 7.06 4.30
C ASN A 686 13.43 6.48 5.69
N ILE A 687 13.75 5.18 5.77
CA ILE A 687 14.18 4.52 7.01
C ILE A 687 15.48 5.12 7.53
N TYR A 688 16.47 5.30 6.64
CA TYR A 688 17.73 5.93 6.99
C TYR A 688 17.53 7.34 7.56
N VAL A 689 16.69 8.16 6.93
CA VAL A 689 16.38 9.52 7.42
C VAL A 689 15.72 9.50 8.80
N MET A 690 14.81 8.56 9.05
CA MET A 690 14.18 8.42 10.36
C MET A 690 15.14 7.88 11.43
N PHE A 691 16.19 7.15 11.03
CA PHE A 691 17.18 6.56 11.93
C PHE A 691 18.36 7.50 12.24
N ALA A 692 18.83 8.27 11.26
CA ALA A 692 20.05 9.07 11.35
C ALA A 692 20.08 9.95 12.60
N ALA A 693 21.15 9.86 13.39
CA ALA A 693 21.27 10.42 14.74
C ALA A 693 21.42 11.96 14.76
N GLN A 694 20.36 12.69 14.41
CA GLN A 694 20.18 14.09 14.84
C GLN A 694 19.30 14.14 16.09
N LYS A 695 19.62 14.98 17.09
CA LYS A 695 18.74 15.19 18.25
C LYS A 695 17.40 15.76 17.75
N SER A 696 16.27 15.16 18.13
CA SER A 696 14.96 15.75 17.82
C SER A 696 14.71 16.96 18.72
N GLU A 697 13.80 17.87 18.34
CA GLU A 697 13.42 19.00 19.22
C GLU A 697 12.95 18.55 20.61
N ALA A 698 12.29 17.40 20.69
CA ALA A 698 11.89 16.81 21.96
C ALA A 698 13.10 16.36 22.80
N ASP A 699 14.14 15.81 22.16
CA ASP A 699 15.37 15.43 22.85
C ASP A 699 16.11 16.69 23.36
N ILE A 700 16.12 17.77 22.57
CA ILE A 700 16.69 19.06 22.98
C ILE A 700 15.93 19.62 24.18
N LYS A 701 14.58 19.62 24.15
CA LYS A 701 13.77 20.09 25.28
C LYS A 701 14.03 19.28 26.55
N ASN A 702 14.07 17.96 26.46
CA ASN A 702 14.34 17.10 27.61
C ASN A 702 15.75 17.32 28.16
N GLU A 703 16.75 17.48 27.28
CA GLU A 703 18.13 17.74 27.70
C GLU A 703 18.29 19.12 28.33
N VAL A 704 17.52 20.13 27.87
CA VAL A 704 17.43 21.43 28.55
C VAL A 704 16.86 21.26 29.96
N PHE A 705 15.78 20.49 30.14
CA PHE A 705 15.24 20.22 31.49
C PHE A 705 16.22 19.42 32.36
N GLU A 706 16.88 18.39 31.83
CA GLU A 706 17.91 17.64 32.57
C GLU A 706 19.10 18.53 32.97
N GLN A 707 19.50 19.48 32.13
CA GLN A 707 20.53 20.46 32.46
C GLN A 707 20.05 21.47 33.50
N LEU A 708 18.79 21.92 33.41
CA LEU A 708 18.19 22.83 34.39
C LEU A 708 18.07 22.15 35.77
N ASP A 709 17.69 20.88 35.82
CA ASP A 709 17.60 20.09 37.06
C ASP A 709 18.97 19.86 37.72
N GLN A 710 20.06 20.00 36.96
CA GLN A 710 21.45 19.92 37.46
C GLN A 710 22.00 21.27 37.94
N LEU A 711 21.31 22.38 37.68
CA LEU A 711 21.73 23.69 38.18
C LEU A 711 21.44 23.80 39.68
N PRO A 712 22.35 24.41 40.46
CA PRO A 712 22.07 24.67 41.87
C PRO A 712 20.88 25.61 41.98
N VAL A 713 19.83 25.16 42.67
CA VAL A 713 18.71 26.02 43.06
C VAL A 713 19.24 26.94 44.15
N ASN A 714 19.62 28.16 43.79
CA ASN A 714 19.85 29.21 44.78
C ASN A 714 18.49 29.51 45.41
N ALA A 715 18.33 29.06 46.66
CA ALA A 715 17.13 29.22 47.48
C ALA A 715 16.81 30.70 47.75
#